data_AF-A0AAN6R1B6-F1
#
_entry.id   AF-A0AAN6R1B6-F1
#
_cell.length_a   1.000
_cell.length_b   1.000
_cell.length_c   1.000
_cell.angle_alpha   90.00
_cell.angle_beta   90.00
_cell.angle_gamma   90.00
#
_symmetry.space_group_name_H-M   'P 1'
#
loop_
_entity.id
_entity.type
_entity.pdbx_description
1 polymer ?
#
loop_
_entity_poly.entity_id
_entity_poly.type
_entity_poly.pdbx_seq_one_letter_code
_entity_poly.pdbx_strand_id
1 'polypeptide(L)'
;MAANVAVRPSLEEVSKIVDAGRKLPNAPNLIPLCASVSSEFLTPSSIYLKVAANSKLSFLFESAATTETIGRHSFIGADPRKTLISGSSHGYEADPLPRLDEELSQYRIASIPSLRLPPMTGGAIGYVGYDCVKYFEPKTKRPLKDVLGVPESLFMLFDTIVAVDHFFQKVMVITYLHVPPKDEPEGALGKAYDSCKKTIADMLRTLKDPHLPLPPQGPIKLDQEYTSNIGRPGYEAHVNRLKGHIVAGDIIQAVPSQRIARPTSLHSFNIYRHLRTVNPSPYLFYLDCEDFQIVGASPELLVKADQDTGRVINHPIAGTVTRGTTPEEDQRLADTLRASLKDRAEHVMLVDLARNDVNRVCDPLTTRVDQLMVVQRFSHVQHLVSEVSGVLRKGKTRFDAFRSIFPAGTVSGAPKVRAMELIAELEGEKRGVYAGAVGYFGYNTVDSSTGEETEGAMDTCIALRTMLVKEGVAYLQAGGGIVFDSDPGEEYEETMNKAAANMRCIEQAERLHWEEQQAGGKLGTEEMVGMQNGVEERNGKHLEARCVALDYPFYSPITAPTSTPRSSRRSPPHTVASPKTSSSSSSPTPLLPAVLALFDISSAQLPSLGNKDSVHDGDDKDKMAKDDKPAADPRMMSVTPRIRYNTIGGVNGPLVILENVKFPRFNEIVSLTLPDGTERSGQVLEARGSRAVVQVFEGTSGIDVKKTKVEFTGHSLKLGVSEDMLGRIFDGSGRAIDKGPKVLAEDYLDINGSPINPYARLYPEEMISTGISAIDTMNSIARGQKIPIFSAAGLPHNEIAAQICRQSGLVQLQKEQQDGVNKGVHDDHDDNFSIVFGAMGVNLETSRFFTRDFEENGSMERVTLFLNLANDPTIERIITPRLALTTAEYYAYQLEKHVLVILTDMTSYCDALREVSAAREEVPGRRGYPGYMYTDLSTIYERAGRVEGRNGSITQIPILTMPNDDITHPIPDLTGYITEGQIFVDRQLHNKGVYPPINVLPSLSRLMKSAIGEGHTRADHSDVSNQLYAKYAIGRDAASMKAVVGEDALSDEDKLSLEFLERFEKGYIAQGAYEKRSIYDGLDQAWELLRIYPKELLNRIPKKVLDKYYQRQGKKPESKDTKDGEEQGNGEAATNGEQNGEQNGGGEESLI
;
A
#
# COMPACT_ATOMS: atom_id res chain seq x y z
N MET A 1 1.41 -11.81 37.40
CA MET A 1 0.58 -12.97 37.05
C MET A 1 0.51 -13.04 35.53
N ALA A 2 1.04 -14.12 34.93
CA ALA A 2 1.10 -14.25 33.48
C ALA A 2 -0.31 -14.42 32.91
N ALA A 3 -0.75 -13.46 32.09
CA ALA A 3 -1.95 -13.63 31.29
C ALA A 3 -1.76 -14.87 30.39
N ASN A 4 -2.70 -15.81 30.44
CA ASN A 4 -2.69 -17.03 29.63
C ASN A 4 -2.63 -16.65 28.14
N VAL A 5 -1.42 -16.67 27.56
CA VAL A 5 -1.26 -16.59 26.10
C VAL A 5 -1.72 -17.93 25.55
N ALA A 6 -2.82 -17.93 24.81
CA ALA A 6 -3.40 -19.14 24.24
C ALA A 6 -2.50 -19.68 23.12
N VAL A 7 -1.84 -20.82 23.36
CA VAL A 7 -1.12 -21.58 22.33
C VAL A 7 -2.13 -22.14 21.33
N ARG A 8 -1.83 -22.03 20.04
CA ARG A 8 -2.64 -22.55 18.93
C ARG A 8 -1.80 -23.46 18.04
N PRO A 9 -2.36 -24.53 17.46
CA PRO A 9 -3.69 -25.13 17.74
C PRO A 9 -3.81 -25.69 19.17
N SER A 10 -5.05 -25.99 19.59
CA SER A 10 -5.33 -26.65 20.87
C SER A 10 -4.96 -28.15 20.85
N LEU A 11 -4.76 -28.77 22.03
CA LEU A 11 -4.44 -30.20 22.12
C LEU A 11 -5.51 -31.09 21.44
N GLU A 12 -6.79 -30.71 21.51
CA GLU A 12 -7.88 -31.45 20.85
C GLU A 12 -7.76 -31.38 19.32
N GLU A 13 -7.42 -30.22 18.77
CA GLU A 13 -7.19 -30.05 17.33
C GLU A 13 -5.94 -30.83 16.89
N VAL A 14 -4.85 -30.77 17.66
CA VAL A 14 -3.64 -31.57 17.42
C VAL A 14 -3.97 -33.07 17.38
N SER A 15 -4.74 -33.57 18.34
CA SER A 15 -5.16 -34.99 18.36
C SER A 15 -5.94 -35.36 17.10
N LYS A 16 -6.90 -34.53 16.67
CA LYS A 16 -7.68 -34.76 15.45
C LYS A 16 -6.79 -34.81 14.20
N ILE A 17 -5.82 -33.90 14.10
CA ILE A 17 -4.87 -33.84 12.97
C ILE A 17 -3.99 -35.10 12.97
N VAL A 18 -3.46 -35.53 14.12
CA VAL A 18 -2.64 -36.75 14.22
C VAL A 18 -3.45 -37.99 13.85
N ASP A 19 -4.68 -38.12 14.35
CA ASP A 19 -5.51 -39.30 14.10
C ASP A 19 -6.00 -39.39 12.65
N ALA A 20 -6.29 -38.24 12.02
CA ALA A 20 -6.58 -38.18 10.58
C ALA A 20 -5.32 -38.48 9.75
N GLY A 21 -4.19 -37.85 10.08
CA GLY A 21 -2.93 -37.95 9.36
C GLY A 21 -2.32 -39.35 9.36
N ARG A 22 -2.48 -40.12 10.45
CA ARG A 22 -1.99 -41.51 10.56
C ARG A 22 -2.53 -42.47 9.49
N LYS A 23 -3.63 -42.12 8.83
CA LYS A 23 -4.25 -42.95 7.77
C LYS A 23 -3.79 -42.58 6.37
N LEU A 24 -3.02 -41.50 6.22
CA LEU A 24 -2.55 -40.98 4.94
C LEU A 24 -1.21 -41.62 4.55
N PRO A 25 -0.91 -41.74 3.24
CA PRO A 25 0.35 -42.32 2.77
C PRO A 25 1.58 -41.52 3.23
N ASN A 26 1.47 -40.19 3.33
CA ASN A 26 2.52 -39.28 3.79
C ASN A 26 2.14 -38.62 5.13
N ALA A 27 1.91 -39.40 6.18
CA ALA A 27 1.49 -38.86 7.47
C ALA A 27 2.43 -37.74 7.97
N PRO A 28 1.90 -36.60 8.45
CA PRO A 28 2.71 -35.54 9.04
C PRO A 28 3.31 -36.02 10.36
N ASN A 29 4.58 -35.67 10.60
CA ASN A 29 5.30 -36.02 11.83
C ASN A 29 5.76 -34.79 12.63
N LEU A 30 5.59 -33.59 12.08
CA LEU A 30 5.72 -32.32 12.79
C LEU A 30 4.40 -31.55 12.76
N ILE A 31 4.04 -30.95 13.89
CA ILE A 31 2.87 -30.07 13.99
C ILE A 31 3.33 -28.71 14.53
N PRO A 32 3.10 -27.60 13.80
CA PRO A 32 3.51 -26.29 14.25
C PRO A 32 2.59 -25.81 15.37
N LEU A 33 3.17 -25.45 16.51
CA LEU A 33 2.50 -24.78 17.63
C LEU A 33 3.03 -23.36 17.72
N CYS A 34 2.14 -22.39 17.90
CA CYS A 34 2.55 -21.00 18.01
C CYS A 34 1.80 -20.23 19.09
N ALA A 35 2.42 -19.13 19.51
CA ALA A 35 1.80 -18.11 20.31
C ALA A 35 2.30 -16.74 19.86
N SER A 36 1.43 -15.72 19.94
CA SER A 36 1.75 -14.36 19.52
C SER A 36 1.65 -13.36 20.67
N VAL A 37 2.52 -12.35 20.65
CA VAL A 37 2.49 -11.17 21.52
C VAL A 37 2.65 -9.89 20.68
N SER A 38 2.30 -8.73 21.24
CA SER A 38 2.51 -7.42 20.58
C SER A 38 4.01 -7.15 20.39
N SER A 39 4.38 -6.53 19.26
CA SER A 39 5.75 -6.08 18.99
C SER A 39 6.06 -4.66 19.46
N GLU A 40 5.13 -3.98 20.17
CA GLU A 40 5.20 -2.56 20.55
C GLU A 40 6.56 -2.11 21.13
N PHE A 41 7.18 -2.93 21.99
CA PHE A 41 8.49 -2.64 22.61
C PHE A 41 9.58 -3.64 22.22
N LEU A 42 9.36 -4.44 21.16
CA LEU A 42 10.25 -5.52 20.75
C LEU A 42 10.75 -5.28 19.33
N THR A 43 11.96 -4.74 19.21
CA THR A 43 12.66 -4.63 17.92
C THR A 43 13.36 -5.95 17.57
N PRO A 44 13.56 -6.29 16.27
CA PRO A 44 14.26 -7.51 15.87
C PRO A 44 15.63 -7.68 16.54
N SER A 45 16.42 -6.60 16.65
CA SER A 45 17.73 -6.64 17.31
C SER A 45 17.62 -6.91 18.82
N SER A 46 16.61 -6.34 19.49
CA SER A 46 16.38 -6.60 20.92
C SER A 46 15.93 -8.04 21.18
N ILE A 47 15.11 -8.58 20.28
CA ILE A 47 14.67 -9.98 20.31
C ILE A 47 15.88 -10.89 20.13
N TYR A 48 16.70 -10.64 19.11
CA TYR A 48 17.91 -11.41 18.86
C TYR A 48 18.84 -11.45 20.07
N LEU A 49 19.18 -10.29 20.65
CA LEU A 49 20.06 -10.24 21.82
C LEU A 49 19.52 -11.07 22.99
N LYS A 50 18.22 -11.00 23.26
CA LYS A 50 17.57 -11.79 24.32
C LYS A 50 17.57 -13.29 24.02
N VAL A 51 17.29 -13.68 22.79
CA VAL A 51 17.17 -15.08 22.36
C VAL A 51 18.55 -15.74 22.23
N ALA A 52 19.54 -15.02 21.73
CA ALA A 52 20.89 -15.55 21.47
C ALA A 52 21.85 -15.39 22.66
N ALA A 53 21.45 -14.78 23.78
CA ALA A 53 22.32 -14.39 24.89
C ALA A 53 23.26 -15.51 25.41
N ASN A 54 22.82 -16.76 25.36
CA ASN A 54 23.59 -17.93 25.83
C ASN A 54 23.87 -18.94 24.71
N SER A 55 23.64 -18.57 23.45
CA SER A 55 23.82 -19.45 22.30
C SER A 55 25.07 -19.08 21.53
N LYS A 56 25.75 -20.08 20.97
CA LYS A 56 26.88 -19.89 20.06
C LYS A 56 26.50 -20.05 18.58
N LEU A 57 25.28 -20.53 18.32
CA LEU A 57 24.78 -20.82 16.99
C LEU A 57 23.41 -20.18 16.85
N SER A 58 23.36 -19.07 16.13
CA SER A 58 22.15 -18.26 16.04
C SER A 58 22.10 -17.45 14.75
N PHE A 59 20.92 -16.95 14.42
CA PHE A 59 20.72 -16.11 13.26
C PHE A 59 19.69 -15.01 13.51
N LEU A 60 19.86 -13.92 12.77
CA LEU A 60 18.91 -12.84 12.60
C LEU A 60 18.81 -12.55 11.11
N PHE A 61 17.63 -12.76 10.54
CA PHE A 61 17.25 -12.26 9.23
C PHE A 61 16.28 -11.10 9.41
N GLU A 62 16.71 -9.91 9.03
CA GLU A 62 15.95 -8.68 9.23
C GLU A 62 15.53 -8.09 7.89
N SER A 63 14.24 -7.84 7.74
CA SER A 63 13.74 -7.08 6.60
C SER A 63 13.90 -5.58 6.86
N ALA A 64 14.61 -4.87 5.99
CA ALA A 64 14.73 -3.42 6.09
C ALA A 64 13.38 -2.75 5.75
N ALA A 65 13.06 -1.66 6.47
CA ALA A 65 11.99 -0.74 6.09
C ALA A 65 12.49 0.13 4.92
N THR A 66 12.58 -0.44 3.72
CA THR A 66 12.82 0.34 2.50
C THR A 66 11.55 1.09 2.08
N THR A 67 11.72 2.27 1.52
CA THR A 67 10.65 3.25 1.22
C THR A 67 9.57 2.77 0.25
N GLU A 68 9.82 1.70 -0.52
CA GLU A 68 8.91 1.21 -1.57
C GLU A 68 8.46 -0.25 -1.38
N THR A 69 9.22 -1.09 -0.68
CA THR A 69 8.84 -2.49 -0.36
C THR A 69 9.27 -2.82 1.06
N ILE A 70 8.32 -3.09 1.95
CA ILE A 70 8.61 -3.57 3.30
C ILE A 70 8.65 -5.09 3.24
N GLY A 71 9.81 -5.68 3.55
CA GLY A 71 9.86 -7.12 3.83
C GLY A 71 9.02 -7.40 5.08
N ARG A 72 7.93 -8.16 4.92
CA ARG A 72 6.87 -8.27 5.95
C ARG A 72 7.34 -8.92 7.25
N HIS A 73 8.32 -9.84 7.18
CA HIS A 73 8.74 -10.64 8.32
C HIS A 73 10.24 -10.49 8.60
N SER A 74 10.62 -10.43 9.88
CA SER A 74 11.98 -10.72 10.34
C SER A 74 12.00 -12.03 11.12
N PHE A 75 13.08 -12.78 11.03
CA PHE A 75 13.20 -14.11 11.64
C PHE A 75 14.43 -14.19 12.53
N ILE A 76 14.25 -14.81 13.69
CA ILE A 76 15.28 -14.98 14.71
C ILE A 76 15.26 -16.42 15.20
N GLY A 77 16.43 -17.01 15.40
CA GLY A 77 16.58 -18.32 16.04
C GLY A 77 17.94 -18.47 16.70
N ALA A 78 17.97 -19.32 17.73
CA ALA A 78 19.17 -19.69 18.48
C ALA A 78 19.06 -21.16 18.91
N ASP A 79 20.19 -21.79 19.18
CA ASP A 79 20.30 -23.20 19.62
C ASP A 79 19.67 -24.20 18.63
N PRO A 80 20.28 -24.40 17.44
CA PRO A 80 19.78 -25.37 16.48
C PRO A 80 19.86 -26.79 17.03
N ARG A 81 18.88 -27.62 16.66
CA ARG A 81 18.83 -29.06 17.00
C ARG A 81 20.02 -29.82 16.40
N LYS A 82 20.42 -29.42 15.19
CA LYS A 82 21.46 -30.10 14.41
C LYS A 82 22.14 -29.12 13.46
N THR A 83 23.41 -29.36 13.19
CA THR A 83 24.17 -28.66 12.15
C THR A 83 24.62 -29.64 11.07
N LEU A 84 24.58 -29.20 9.82
CA LEU A 84 25.13 -29.91 8.66
C LEU A 84 26.23 -29.05 8.06
N ILE A 85 27.44 -29.59 8.05
CA ILE A 85 28.65 -28.89 7.63
C ILE A 85 29.29 -29.65 6.46
N SER A 86 29.73 -28.93 5.44
CA SER A 86 30.50 -29.48 4.31
C SER A 86 31.84 -28.75 4.14
N GLY A 87 32.78 -29.41 3.48
CA GLY A 87 34.12 -28.90 3.17
C GLY A 87 35.22 -29.89 3.51
N SER A 88 36.35 -29.76 2.83
CA SER A 88 37.52 -30.65 2.94
C SER A 88 38.07 -30.75 4.38
N SER A 89 38.02 -29.65 5.14
CA SER A 89 38.45 -29.60 6.55
C SER A 89 37.40 -30.11 7.55
N HIS A 90 36.18 -30.41 7.10
CA HIS A 90 35.03 -30.75 7.96
C HIS A 90 34.42 -32.13 7.64
N GLY A 91 35.14 -32.96 6.86
CA GLY A 91 34.87 -34.39 6.69
C GLY A 91 33.84 -34.77 5.62
N TYR A 92 33.14 -33.81 5.00
CA TYR A 92 32.18 -34.08 3.92
C TYR A 92 32.47 -33.19 2.71
N GLU A 93 33.19 -33.74 1.72
CA GLU A 93 33.62 -33.03 0.50
C GLU A 93 32.78 -33.47 -0.72
N ALA A 94 31.49 -33.14 -0.70
CA ALA A 94 30.54 -33.42 -1.77
C ALA A 94 29.45 -32.34 -1.82
N ASP A 95 28.54 -32.43 -2.80
CA ASP A 95 27.35 -31.58 -2.86
C ASP A 95 26.62 -31.60 -1.49
N PRO A 96 26.42 -30.44 -0.84
CA PRO A 96 25.76 -30.38 0.46
C PRO A 96 24.23 -30.56 0.40
N LEU A 97 23.61 -30.32 -0.76
CA LEU A 97 22.15 -30.29 -0.90
C LEU A 97 21.47 -31.67 -0.78
N PRO A 98 22.01 -32.80 -1.29
CA PRO A 98 21.41 -34.12 -1.10
C PRO A 98 21.30 -34.50 0.38
N ARG A 99 22.34 -34.20 1.17
CA ARG A 99 22.34 -34.47 2.61
C ARG A 99 21.36 -33.56 3.35
N LEU A 100 21.21 -32.32 2.90
CA LEU A 100 20.21 -31.40 3.42
C LEU A 100 18.79 -31.89 3.09
N ASP A 101 18.55 -32.33 1.86
CA ASP A 101 17.27 -32.88 1.42
C ASP A 101 16.92 -34.18 2.17
N GLU A 102 17.88 -35.07 2.37
CA GLU A 102 17.72 -36.28 3.19
C GLU A 102 17.35 -35.95 4.65
N GLU A 103 17.92 -34.90 5.24
CA GLU A 103 17.56 -34.48 6.60
C GLU A 103 16.19 -33.80 6.65
N LEU A 104 15.85 -32.95 5.68
CA LEU A 104 14.57 -32.24 5.65
C LEU A 104 13.40 -33.18 5.31
N SER A 105 13.58 -34.12 4.40
CA SER A 105 12.56 -35.10 3.97
C SER A 105 12.17 -36.11 5.07
N GLN A 106 12.99 -36.25 6.12
CA GLN A 106 12.61 -36.98 7.33
C GLN A 106 11.45 -36.32 8.07
N TYR A 107 11.17 -35.04 7.83
CA TYR A 107 10.17 -34.27 8.54
C TYR A 107 9.13 -33.65 7.59
N ARG A 108 7.85 -33.76 7.95
CA ARG A 108 6.71 -33.24 7.21
C ARG A 108 5.77 -32.51 8.16
N ILE A 109 5.54 -31.24 7.86
CA ILE A 109 4.70 -30.34 8.66
C ILE A 109 3.23 -30.54 8.29
N ALA A 110 2.35 -30.67 9.30
CA ALA A 110 0.92 -30.63 9.08
C ALA A 110 0.43 -29.23 8.67
N SER A 111 -0.28 -29.13 7.54
CA SER A 111 -1.00 -27.91 7.16
C SER A 111 -2.23 -27.73 8.05
N ILE A 112 -2.39 -26.54 8.62
CA ILE A 112 -3.48 -26.18 9.53
C ILE A 112 -4.21 -24.95 8.95
N PRO A 113 -5.36 -25.13 8.27
CA PRO A 113 -6.06 -24.03 7.61
C PRO A 113 -6.48 -22.89 8.54
N SER A 114 -6.71 -23.19 9.83
CA SER A 114 -7.07 -22.19 10.85
C SER A 114 -5.89 -21.33 11.31
N LEU A 115 -4.64 -21.68 10.94
CA LEU A 115 -3.43 -21.03 11.41
C LEU A 115 -2.66 -20.35 10.26
N ARG A 116 -2.66 -19.02 10.23
CA ARG A 116 -1.80 -18.25 9.32
C ARG A 116 -0.37 -18.17 9.87
N LEU A 117 0.53 -18.94 9.27
CA LEU A 117 1.95 -18.95 9.59
C LEU A 117 2.76 -18.11 8.58
N PRO A 118 3.92 -17.56 8.98
CA PRO A 118 4.84 -16.92 8.05
C PRO A 118 5.48 -17.94 7.09
N PRO A 119 6.09 -17.49 5.98
CA PRO A 119 6.70 -18.38 4.98
C PRO A 119 7.76 -19.34 5.56
N MET A 120 8.57 -18.86 6.50
CA MET A 120 9.48 -19.70 7.27
C MET A 120 8.87 -20.00 8.63
N THR A 121 8.59 -21.27 8.90
CA THR A 121 8.12 -21.77 10.20
C THR A 121 9.21 -22.51 10.98
N GLY A 122 10.33 -22.79 10.31
CA GLY A 122 11.49 -23.53 10.76
C GLY A 122 12.18 -24.16 9.55
N GLY A 123 13.15 -25.05 9.79
CA GLY A 123 13.91 -25.70 8.73
C GLY A 123 15.41 -25.43 8.86
N ALA A 124 16.11 -25.49 7.74
CA ALA A 124 17.55 -25.27 7.68
C ALA A 124 17.87 -23.83 7.31
N ILE A 125 18.62 -23.15 8.16
CA ILE A 125 19.09 -21.78 7.95
C ILE A 125 20.61 -21.79 7.85
N GLY A 126 21.18 -21.07 6.90
CA GLY A 126 22.63 -21.02 6.77
C GLY A 126 23.13 -20.47 5.45
N TYR A 127 24.27 -20.99 4.99
CA TYR A 127 24.90 -20.55 3.77
C TYR A 127 25.50 -21.69 2.95
N VAL A 128 25.63 -21.44 1.65
CA VAL A 128 26.39 -22.23 0.68
C VAL A 128 27.45 -21.32 0.07
N GLY A 129 28.72 -21.62 0.31
CA GLY A 129 29.84 -20.84 -0.23
C GLY A 129 29.97 -20.99 -1.75
N TYR A 130 30.55 -19.98 -2.39
CA TYR A 130 30.76 -19.94 -3.85
C TYR A 130 31.50 -21.17 -4.37
N ASP A 131 32.47 -21.67 -3.59
CA ASP A 131 33.30 -22.81 -3.96
C ASP A 131 32.54 -24.15 -4.07
N CYS A 132 31.29 -24.22 -3.58
CA CYS A 132 30.41 -25.37 -3.82
C CYS A 132 30.05 -25.57 -5.30
N VAL A 133 30.26 -24.55 -6.15
CA VAL A 133 30.00 -24.65 -7.60
C VAL A 133 30.77 -25.79 -8.26
N LYS A 134 31.93 -26.18 -7.72
CA LYS A 134 32.73 -27.32 -8.20
C LYS A 134 31.97 -28.65 -8.13
N TYR A 135 30.95 -28.77 -7.28
CA TYR A 135 30.10 -29.95 -7.19
C TYR A 135 28.94 -29.91 -8.18
N PHE A 136 28.37 -28.73 -8.43
CA PHE A 136 27.25 -28.54 -9.35
C PHE A 136 27.71 -28.54 -10.82
N GLU A 137 28.87 -27.95 -11.09
CA GLU A 137 29.51 -27.84 -12.40
C GLU A 137 30.95 -28.36 -12.33
N PRO A 138 31.16 -29.69 -12.39
CA PRO A 138 32.46 -30.33 -12.15
C PRO A 138 33.63 -29.82 -13.02
N LYS A 139 33.34 -29.24 -14.20
CA LYS A 139 34.36 -28.64 -15.08
C LYS A 139 35.10 -27.47 -14.43
N THR A 140 34.46 -26.79 -13.48
CA THR A 140 35.00 -25.62 -12.76
C THR A 140 36.02 -25.99 -11.69
N LYS A 141 36.18 -27.29 -11.37
CA LYS A 141 37.08 -27.74 -10.30
C LYS A 141 38.53 -27.35 -10.60
N ARG A 142 39.14 -26.60 -9.69
CA ARG A 142 40.55 -26.18 -9.73
C ARG A 142 41.17 -26.27 -8.31
N PRO A 143 42.48 -26.44 -8.18
CA PRO A 143 43.14 -26.38 -6.88
C PRO A 143 43.18 -24.93 -6.39
N LEU A 144 42.52 -24.64 -5.27
CA LEU A 144 42.45 -23.30 -4.68
C LEU A 144 42.98 -23.32 -3.24
N LYS A 145 43.66 -22.23 -2.84
CA LYS A 145 44.14 -22.05 -1.48
C LYS A 145 42.99 -21.65 -0.56
N ASP A 146 42.80 -22.37 0.55
CA ASP A 146 41.80 -22.06 1.56
C ASP A 146 42.40 -21.17 2.65
N VAL A 147 42.19 -19.85 2.51
CA VAL A 147 42.76 -18.85 3.44
C VAL A 147 41.85 -18.59 4.63
N LEU A 148 40.53 -18.71 4.45
CA LEU A 148 39.55 -18.40 5.49
C LEU A 148 39.37 -19.58 6.45
N GLY A 149 39.57 -20.82 5.97
CA GLY A 149 39.40 -22.02 6.76
C GLY A 149 38.00 -22.13 7.36
N VAL A 150 36.98 -21.66 6.61
CA VAL A 150 35.56 -21.80 6.97
C VAL A 150 34.96 -22.97 6.19
N PRO A 151 33.86 -23.58 6.66
CA PRO A 151 33.13 -24.57 5.90
C PRO A 151 32.73 -24.10 4.50
N GLU A 152 32.59 -25.05 3.56
CA GLU A 152 32.06 -24.74 2.23
C GLU A 152 30.54 -24.52 2.28
N SER A 153 29.85 -25.16 3.22
CA SER A 153 28.47 -24.85 3.59
C SER A 153 28.23 -25.14 5.06
N LEU A 154 27.30 -24.42 5.68
CA LEU A 154 26.82 -24.68 7.03
C LEU A 154 25.32 -24.43 7.09
N PHE A 155 24.57 -25.44 7.51
CA PHE A 155 23.13 -25.36 7.75
C PHE A 155 22.81 -25.69 9.20
N MET A 156 22.07 -24.81 9.85
CA MET A 156 21.56 -24.93 11.22
C MET A 156 20.07 -25.25 11.17
N LEU A 157 19.66 -26.38 11.74
CA LEU A 157 18.25 -26.80 11.76
C LEU A 157 17.59 -26.36 13.07
N PHE A 158 16.58 -25.51 12.97
CA PHE A 158 15.87 -24.98 14.13
C PHE A 158 14.47 -25.56 14.25
N ASP A 159 14.14 -26.02 15.46
CA ASP A 159 12.78 -26.44 15.80
C ASP A 159 11.93 -25.28 16.33
N THR A 160 12.57 -24.27 16.91
CA THR A 160 11.92 -23.08 17.48
C THR A 160 12.48 -21.82 16.84
N ILE A 161 11.59 -20.99 16.30
CA ILE A 161 11.94 -19.70 15.71
C ILE A 161 11.00 -18.61 16.22
N VAL A 162 11.47 -17.37 16.16
CA VAL A 162 10.68 -16.18 16.44
C VAL A 162 10.54 -15.38 15.16
N ALA A 163 9.29 -15.17 14.72
CA ALA A 163 8.95 -14.36 13.56
C ALA A 163 8.30 -13.05 14.00
N VAL A 164 8.82 -11.93 13.52
CA VAL A 164 8.25 -10.59 13.72
C VAL A 164 7.51 -10.20 12.46
N ASP A 165 6.19 -10.04 12.54
CA ASP A 165 5.36 -9.54 11.44
C ASP A 165 5.20 -8.02 11.60
N HIS A 166 5.92 -7.26 10.77
CA HIS A 166 5.96 -5.80 10.83
C HIS A 166 4.64 -5.16 10.42
N PHE A 167 3.82 -5.87 9.63
CA PHE A 167 2.53 -5.37 9.15
C PHE A 167 1.45 -5.43 10.25
N PHE A 168 1.33 -6.57 10.92
CA PHE A 168 0.38 -6.74 12.04
C PHE A 168 0.96 -6.37 13.41
N GLN A 169 2.22 -5.90 13.46
CA GLN A 169 2.94 -5.56 14.70
C GLN A 169 2.87 -6.65 15.77
N LYS A 170 3.15 -7.89 15.36
CA LYS A 170 3.10 -9.07 16.23
C LYS A 170 4.41 -9.85 16.19
N VAL A 171 4.82 -10.35 17.34
CA VAL A 171 5.91 -11.33 17.49
C VAL A 171 5.28 -12.70 17.70
N MET A 172 5.57 -13.64 16.82
CA MET A 172 5.09 -15.01 16.86
C MET A 172 6.24 -15.95 17.21
N VAL A 173 6.08 -16.70 18.29
CA VAL A 173 6.99 -17.81 18.64
C VAL A 173 6.39 -19.07 18.05
N ILE A 174 7.16 -19.78 17.22
CA ILE A 174 6.76 -21.00 16.53
C ILE A 174 7.69 -22.12 16.98
N THR A 175 7.13 -23.25 17.38
CA THR A 175 7.87 -24.46 17.74
C THR A 175 7.16 -25.70 17.17
N TYR A 176 7.89 -26.78 16.91
CA TYR A 176 7.28 -28.01 16.43
C TYR A 176 7.02 -29.02 17.55
N LEU A 177 5.83 -29.64 17.49
CA LEU A 177 5.53 -30.88 18.18
C LEU A 177 5.93 -32.05 17.28
N HIS A 178 6.83 -32.90 17.76
CA HIS A 178 7.13 -34.18 17.14
C HIS A 178 6.04 -35.19 17.46
N VAL A 179 5.40 -35.75 16.43
CA VAL A 179 4.31 -36.71 16.60
C VAL A 179 4.90 -38.04 17.11
N PRO A 180 4.48 -38.53 18.30
CA PRO A 180 5.00 -39.78 18.82
C PRO A 180 4.59 -40.97 17.94
N PRO A 181 5.47 -42.00 17.81
CA PRO A 181 5.13 -43.26 17.17
C PRO A 181 3.87 -43.91 17.79
N LYS A 182 3.17 -44.74 17.01
CA LYS A 182 1.92 -45.38 17.45
C LYS A 182 2.09 -46.32 18.65
N ASP A 183 3.28 -46.86 18.84
CA ASP A 183 3.60 -47.86 19.87
C ASP A 183 3.95 -47.23 21.23
N GLU A 184 3.94 -45.90 21.35
CA GLU A 184 4.21 -45.20 22.61
C GLU A 184 3.01 -45.18 23.58
N PRO A 185 3.26 -44.99 24.89
CA PRO A 185 2.23 -45.04 25.92
C PRO A 185 1.10 -44.01 25.70
N GLU A 186 -0.12 -44.40 26.08
CA GLU A 186 -1.30 -43.53 26.08
C GLU A 186 -1.00 -42.28 26.94
N GLY A 187 -0.96 -41.10 26.30
CA GLY A 187 -0.58 -39.81 26.92
C GLY A 187 0.76 -39.22 26.47
N ALA A 188 1.55 -39.91 25.62
CA ALA A 188 2.79 -39.38 25.06
C ALA A 188 2.59 -38.07 24.27
N LEU A 189 1.51 -37.97 23.48
CA LEU A 189 1.16 -36.76 22.72
C LEU A 189 0.89 -35.55 23.63
N GLY A 190 0.20 -35.78 24.76
CA GLY A 190 -0.06 -34.74 25.75
C GLY A 190 1.23 -34.22 26.39
N LYS A 191 2.16 -35.11 26.75
CA LYS A 191 3.48 -34.74 27.27
C LYS A 191 4.30 -33.95 26.26
N ALA A 192 4.28 -34.35 24.99
CA ALA A 192 4.96 -33.61 23.91
C ALA A 192 4.37 -32.20 23.75
N TYR A 193 3.04 -32.07 23.75
CA TYR A 193 2.34 -30.78 23.70
C TYR A 193 2.66 -29.88 24.91
N ASP A 194 2.69 -30.44 26.12
CA ASP A 194 3.04 -29.69 27.33
C ASP A 194 4.51 -29.23 27.30
N SER A 195 5.42 -30.02 26.73
CA SER A 195 6.81 -29.63 26.51
C SER A 195 6.91 -28.43 25.56
N CYS A 196 6.25 -28.48 24.39
CA CYS A 196 6.22 -27.36 23.45
C CYS A 196 5.58 -26.11 24.06
N LYS A 197 4.50 -26.28 24.82
CA LYS A 197 3.84 -25.18 25.54
C LYS A 197 4.78 -24.54 26.57
N LYS A 198 5.60 -25.34 27.25
CA LYS A 198 6.65 -24.84 28.15
C LYS A 198 7.73 -24.08 27.38
N THR A 199 8.22 -24.60 26.26
CA THR A 199 9.20 -23.91 25.39
C THR A 199 8.68 -22.54 24.93
N ILE A 200 7.43 -22.48 24.47
CA ILE A 200 6.77 -21.21 24.09
C ILE A 200 6.69 -20.27 25.30
N ALA A 201 6.26 -20.77 26.46
CA ALA A 201 6.12 -19.95 27.66
C ALA A 201 7.46 -19.39 28.17
N ASP A 202 8.53 -20.19 28.10
CA ASP A 202 9.88 -19.78 28.47
C ASP A 202 10.43 -18.75 27.47
N MET A 203 10.24 -18.97 26.15
CA MET A 203 10.62 -17.98 25.13
C MET A 203 9.87 -16.65 25.31
N LEU A 204 8.55 -16.69 25.55
CA LEU A 204 7.76 -15.49 25.83
C LEU A 204 8.19 -14.78 27.12
N ARG A 205 8.70 -15.51 28.12
CA ARG A 205 9.28 -14.93 29.33
C ARG A 205 10.56 -14.18 29.00
N THR A 206 11.46 -14.79 28.22
CA THR A 206 12.69 -14.17 27.73
C THR A 206 12.40 -12.90 26.93
N LEU A 207 11.41 -12.93 26.03
CA LEU A 207 11.03 -11.75 25.25
C LEU A 207 10.49 -10.61 26.13
N LYS A 208 9.67 -10.93 27.14
CA LYS A 208 9.08 -9.95 28.06
C LYS A 208 10.03 -9.45 29.15
N ASP A 209 11.22 -10.04 29.30
CA ASP A 209 12.20 -9.59 30.26
C ASP A 209 12.64 -8.15 29.93
N PRO A 210 12.56 -7.18 30.86
CA PRO A 210 13.05 -5.83 30.60
C PRO A 210 14.58 -5.75 30.44
N HIS A 211 15.33 -6.74 30.92
CA HIS A 211 16.78 -6.79 30.77
C HIS A 211 17.17 -7.07 29.32
N LEU A 212 18.08 -6.26 28.78
CA LEU A 212 18.66 -6.45 27.45
C LEU A 212 20.14 -6.82 27.59
N PRO A 213 20.53 -8.08 27.34
CA PRO A 213 21.92 -8.50 27.41
C PRO A 213 22.69 -7.93 26.23
N LEU A 214 23.53 -6.93 26.47
CA LEU A 214 24.42 -6.36 25.44
C LEU A 214 25.67 -7.23 25.29
N PRO A 215 26.21 -7.39 24.07
CA PRO A 215 27.42 -8.17 23.85
C PRO A 215 28.62 -7.51 24.56
N PRO A 216 29.50 -8.28 25.21
CA PRO A 216 30.69 -7.74 25.86
C PRO A 216 31.62 -7.11 24.81
N GLN A 217 31.93 -5.83 24.98
CA GLN A 217 32.81 -5.08 24.07
C GLN A 217 34.14 -4.77 24.76
N GLY A 218 35.22 -5.37 24.26
CA GLY A 218 36.59 -5.08 24.72
C GLY A 218 37.11 -3.71 24.26
N PRO A 219 38.29 -3.28 24.72
CA PRO A 219 38.89 -1.99 24.36
C PRO A 219 39.06 -1.82 22.85
N ILE A 220 38.62 -0.68 22.31
CA ILE A 220 38.72 -0.41 20.87
C ILE A 220 40.10 0.09 20.47
N LYS A 221 40.65 -0.48 19.39
CA LYS A 221 41.85 0.01 18.70
C LYS A 221 41.45 0.67 17.39
N LEU A 222 41.71 1.98 17.29
CA LEU A 222 41.47 2.77 16.08
C LEU A 222 42.57 2.59 15.04
N ASP A 223 42.30 3.07 13.84
CA ASP A 223 43.26 3.24 12.73
C ASP A 223 44.00 1.95 12.31
N GLN A 224 43.33 0.81 12.39
CA GLN A 224 43.86 -0.45 11.87
C GLN A 224 43.83 -0.45 10.33
N GLU A 225 44.85 -1.02 9.69
CA GLU A 225 45.04 -0.96 8.24
C GLU A 225 44.29 -2.07 7.48
N TYR A 226 43.84 -1.76 6.27
CA TYR A 226 43.29 -2.72 5.32
C TYR A 226 44.40 -3.30 4.43
N THR A 227 44.39 -4.62 4.25
CA THR A 227 45.34 -5.32 3.37
C THR A 227 44.59 -6.03 2.25
N SER A 228 44.89 -5.71 0.99
CA SER A 228 44.39 -6.46 -0.18
C SER A 228 45.27 -7.69 -0.42
N ASN A 229 44.66 -8.83 -0.77
CA ASN A 229 45.38 -10.07 -1.06
C ASN A 229 46.19 -10.00 -2.37
N ILE A 230 45.79 -9.14 -3.32
CA ILE A 230 46.41 -9.05 -4.64
C ILE A 230 46.97 -7.66 -4.96
N GLY A 231 46.43 -6.60 -4.33
CA GLY A 231 46.78 -5.21 -4.61
C GLY A 231 46.36 -4.74 -6.01
N ARG A 232 46.51 -3.43 -6.25
CA ARG A 232 46.12 -2.77 -7.51
C ARG A 232 46.79 -3.37 -8.76
N PRO A 233 48.12 -3.56 -8.83
CA PRO A 233 48.75 -4.07 -10.04
C PRO A 233 48.29 -5.48 -10.41
N GLY A 234 48.04 -6.32 -9.40
CA GLY A 234 47.57 -7.69 -9.64
C GLY A 234 46.11 -7.73 -10.09
N TYR A 235 45.23 -6.88 -9.53
CA TYR A 235 43.85 -6.78 -10.01
C TYR A 235 43.78 -6.21 -11.44
N GLU A 236 44.53 -5.15 -11.75
CA GLU A 236 44.65 -4.62 -13.12
C GLU A 236 45.15 -5.69 -14.11
N ALA A 237 46.05 -6.58 -13.67
CA ALA A 237 46.49 -7.72 -14.47
C ALA A 237 45.37 -8.75 -14.72
N HIS A 238 44.48 -8.99 -13.74
CA HIS A 238 43.28 -9.81 -13.95
C HIS A 238 42.38 -9.23 -15.04
N VAL A 239 42.10 -7.92 -14.96
CA VAL A 239 41.27 -7.23 -15.96
C VAL A 239 41.86 -7.38 -17.36
N ASN A 240 43.15 -7.09 -17.53
CA ASN A 240 43.82 -7.21 -18.81
C ASN A 240 43.78 -8.63 -19.38
N ARG A 241 43.98 -9.65 -18.53
CA ARG A 241 43.93 -11.06 -18.96
C ARG A 241 42.52 -11.47 -19.37
N LEU A 242 41.49 -11.05 -18.64
CA LEU A 242 40.09 -11.31 -18.98
C LEU A 242 39.69 -10.61 -20.29
N LYS A 243 40.11 -9.37 -20.52
CA LYS A 243 39.92 -8.69 -21.81
C LYS A 243 40.51 -9.48 -22.97
N GLY A 244 41.69 -10.10 -22.79
CA GLY A 244 42.27 -11.01 -23.77
C GLY A 244 41.35 -12.19 -24.12
N HIS A 245 40.71 -12.79 -23.13
CA HIS A 245 39.72 -13.86 -23.34
C HIS A 245 38.42 -13.36 -23.98
N ILE A 246 37.99 -12.14 -23.68
CA ILE A 246 36.83 -11.51 -24.34
C ILE A 246 37.11 -11.29 -25.83
N VAL A 247 38.29 -10.75 -26.17
CA VAL A 247 38.70 -10.56 -27.57
C VAL A 247 38.82 -11.89 -28.33
N ALA A 248 39.27 -12.95 -27.65
CA ALA A 248 39.31 -14.29 -28.23
C ALA A 248 37.93 -14.93 -28.43
N GLY A 249 36.87 -14.37 -27.82
CA GLY A 249 35.52 -14.92 -27.85
C GLY A 249 35.29 -16.07 -26.85
N ASP A 250 36.19 -16.27 -25.88
CA ASP A 250 36.03 -17.30 -24.84
C ASP A 250 34.90 -16.96 -23.86
N ILE A 251 34.74 -15.67 -23.56
CA ILE A 251 33.75 -15.10 -22.63
C ILE A 251 33.23 -13.77 -23.16
N ILE A 252 32.04 -13.36 -22.69
CA ILE A 252 31.45 -12.03 -22.89
C ILE A 252 31.76 -11.15 -21.68
N GLN A 253 31.61 -11.72 -20.47
CA GLN A 253 31.89 -11.07 -19.20
C GLN A 253 32.47 -12.06 -18.20
N ALA A 254 33.32 -11.58 -17.30
CA ALA A 254 33.69 -12.29 -16.08
C ALA A 254 33.79 -11.32 -14.90
N VAL A 255 33.48 -11.80 -13.69
CA VAL A 255 33.47 -10.99 -12.47
C VAL A 255 34.59 -11.44 -11.52
N PRO A 256 35.87 -11.08 -11.75
CA PRO A 256 36.94 -11.30 -10.80
C PRO A 256 36.70 -10.47 -9.54
N SER A 257 37.28 -10.89 -8.43
CA SER A 257 37.15 -10.24 -7.13
C SER A 257 38.51 -10.15 -6.42
N GLN A 258 38.59 -9.22 -5.48
CA GLN A 258 39.71 -9.11 -4.54
C GLN A 258 39.21 -9.08 -3.11
N ARG A 259 40.01 -9.67 -2.22
CA ARG A 259 39.71 -9.76 -0.79
C ARG A 259 40.54 -8.74 -0.03
N ILE A 260 39.89 -8.06 0.88
CA ILE A 260 40.46 -7.05 1.75
C ILE A 260 40.26 -7.50 3.18
N ALA A 261 41.36 -7.66 3.92
CA ALA A 261 41.35 -8.06 5.32
C ALA A 261 41.70 -6.87 6.22
N ARG A 262 41.01 -6.73 7.35
CA ARG A 262 41.34 -5.76 8.38
C ARG A 262 41.12 -6.32 9.78
N PRO A 263 42.13 -6.30 10.65
CA PRO A 263 41.94 -6.56 12.08
C PRO A 263 40.94 -5.57 12.71
N THR A 264 40.08 -6.05 13.60
CA THR A 264 39.09 -5.24 14.32
C THR A 264 38.94 -5.73 15.75
N SER A 265 38.79 -4.78 16.67
CA SER A 265 38.50 -5.04 18.09
C SER A 265 37.00 -4.98 18.40
N LEU A 266 36.17 -4.65 17.41
CA LEU A 266 34.73 -4.49 17.60
C LEU A 266 34.03 -5.85 17.61
N HIS A 267 33.06 -6.01 18.51
CA HIS A 267 32.20 -7.20 18.51
C HIS A 267 31.39 -7.24 17.20
N SER A 268 31.31 -8.41 16.56
CA SER A 268 30.68 -8.56 15.23
C SER A 268 29.21 -8.11 15.21
N PHE A 269 28.45 -8.33 16.28
CA PHE A 269 27.08 -7.82 16.39
C PHE A 269 26.99 -6.28 16.40
N ASN A 270 27.99 -5.57 16.95
CA ASN A 270 28.01 -4.11 16.91
C ASN A 270 28.33 -3.61 15.48
N ILE A 271 29.14 -4.34 14.71
CA ILE A 271 29.29 -4.11 13.26
C ILE A 271 27.93 -4.23 12.57
N TYR A 272 27.16 -5.29 12.84
CA TYR A 272 25.81 -5.48 12.29
C TYR A 272 24.87 -4.32 12.63
N ARG A 273 24.85 -3.89 13.89
CA ARG A 273 24.00 -2.77 14.35
C ARG A 273 24.28 -1.49 13.58
N HIS A 274 25.55 -1.19 13.29
CA HIS A 274 25.93 -0.03 12.49
C HIS A 274 25.67 -0.24 11.00
N LEU A 275 25.86 -1.45 10.47
CA LEU A 275 25.61 -1.77 9.07
C LEU A 275 24.16 -1.48 8.68
N ARG A 276 23.19 -1.75 9.58
CA ARG A 276 21.77 -1.42 9.39
C ARG A 276 21.53 0.06 9.09
N THR A 277 22.32 0.95 9.67
CA THR A 277 22.21 2.40 9.48
C THR A 277 22.93 2.85 8.21
N VAL A 278 24.13 2.31 7.95
CA VAL A 278 24.97 2.72 6.81
C VAL A 278 24.43 2.19 5.48
N ASN A 279 23.89 0.97 5.47
CA ASN A 279 23.50 0.29 4.23
C ASN A 279 22.21 -0.55 4.42
N PRO A 280 21.03 0.09 4.50
CA PRO A 280 19.75 -0.62 4.57
C PRO A 280 19.46 -1.29 3.22
N SER A 281 19.79 -2.57 3.11
CA SER A 281 19.52 -3.42 1.94
C SER A 281 18.33 -4.34 2.20
N PRO A 282 17.65 -4.89 1.17
CA PRO A 282 16.49 -5.78 1.33
C PRO A 282 16.78 -6.99 2.24
N TYR A 283 17.97 -7.56 2.13
CA TYR A 283 18.41 -8.69 2.94
C TYR A 283 19.47 -8.25 3.96
N LEU A 284 19.05 -7.98 5.20
CA LEU A 284 19.98 -7.80 6.32
C LEU A 284 20.07 -9.10 7.10
N PHE A 285 21.30 -9.55 7.36
CA PHE A 285 21.50 -10.79 8.10
C PHE A 285 22.73 -10.76 9.01
N TYR A 286 22.57 -11.44 10.14
CA TYR A 286 23.65 -11.78 11.07
C TYR A 286 23.55 -13.27 11.39
N LEU A 287 24.62 -14.02 11.15
CA LEU A 287 24.73 -15.41 11.57
C LEU A 287 25.93 -15.55 12.49
N ASP A 288 25.69 -16.16 13.65
CA ASP A 288 26.75 -16.63 14.53
C ASP A 288 26.98 -18.12 14.30
N CYS A 289 28.15 -18.48 13.78
CA CYS A 289 28.54 -19.84 13.42
C CYS A 289 29.60 -20.39 14.40
N GLU A 290 29.59 -19.93 15.65
CA GLU A 290 30.56 -20.21 16.71
C GLU A 290 31.97 -19.66 16.42
N ASP A 291 32.69 -20.24 15.45
CA ASP A 291 34.08 -19.89 15.16
C ASP A 291 34.22 -18.62 14.29
N PHE A 292 33.15 -18.24 13.60
CA PHE A 292 33.10 -17.08 12.72
C PHE A 292 31.69 -16.51 12.65
N GLN A 293 31.58 -15.24 12.29
CA GLN A 293 30.29 -14.56 12.11
C GLN A 293 30.16 -14.02 10.70
N ILE A 294 28.94 -14.07 10.17
CA ILE A 294 28.59 -13.51 8.88
C ILE A 294 27.71 -12.29 9.11
N VAL A 295 28.17 -11.13 8.66
CA VAL A 295 27.47 -9.85 8.80
C VAL A 295 27.20 -9.28 7.41
N GLY A 296 25.94 -9.25 6.97
CA GLY A 296 25.63 -8.92 5.57
C GLY A 296 24.43 -7.99 5.38
N ALA A 297 24.52 -7.20 4.32
CA ALA A 297 23.46 -6.35 3.79
C ALA A 297 23.41 -6.55 2.26
N SER A 298 22.73 -7.61 1.82
CA SER A 298 22.71 -7.98 0.41
C SER A 298 21.59 -7.27 -0.37
N PRO A 299 21.91 -6.70 -1.55
CA PRO A 299 20.92 -6.10 -2.43
C PRO A 299 20.15 -7.11 -3.30
N GLU A 300 20.64 -8.34 -3.48
CA GLU A 300 20.22 -9.21 -4.60
C GLU A 300 19.69 -10.58 -4.13
N LEU A 301 18.46 -10.92 -4.56
CA LEU A 301 17.86 -12.24 -4.41
C LEU A 301 18.54 -13.23 -5.37
N LEU A 302 19.07 -14.34 -4.84
CA LEU A 302 19.58 -15.42 -5.67
C LEU A 302 18.42 -16.27 -6.20
N VAL A 303 17.64 -16.86 -5.31
CA VAL A 303 16.51 -17.70 -5.69
C VAL A 303 15.49 -17.77 -4.57
N LYS A 304 14.23 -17.61 -4.95
CA LYS A 304 13.08 -17.84 -4.08
C LYS A 304 12.16 -18.87 -4.70
N ALA A 305 11.76 -19.88 -3.93
CA ALA A 305 10.71 -20.83 -4.30
C ALA A 305 9.51 -20.63 -3.38
N ASP A 306 8.38 -20.24 -3.98
CA ASP A 306 7.13 -20.03 -3.29
C ASP A 306 6.41 -21.38 -3.07
N GLN A 307 6.07 -21.65 -1.81
CA GLN A 307 5.47 -22.92 -1.39
C GLN A 307 4.04 -23.11 -1.94
N ASP A 308 3.24 -22.04 -2.05
CA ASP A 308 1.83 -22.13 -2.41
C ASP A 308 1.65 -22.28 -3.93
N THR A 309 2.55 -21.68 -4.71
CA THR A 309 2.46 -21.64 -6.17
C THR A 309 3.46 -22.54 -6.89
N GLY A 310 4.48 -23.06 -6.19
CA GLY A 310 5.59 -23.80 -6.81
C GLY A 310 6.44 -22.94 -7.75
N ARG A 311 6.33 -21.61 -7.63
CA ARG A 311 6.98 -20.63 -8.52
C ARG A 311 8.38 -20.31 -8.01
N VAL A 312 9.36 -20.42 -8.91
CA VAL A 312 10.75 -20.01 -8.69
C VAL A 312 10.94 -18.60 -9.24
N ILE A 313 11.55 -17.72 -8.46
CA ILE A 313 11.78 -16.32 -8.77
C ILE A 313 13.28 -16.01 -8.61
N ASN A 314 13.82 -15.25 -9.55
CA ASN A 314 15.15 -14.68 -9.55
C ASN A 314 15.08 -13.19 -9.91
N HIS A 315 15.90 -12.35 -9.24
CA HIS A 315 15.95 -10.90 -9.48
C HIS A 315 17.35 -10.47 -9.95
N PRO A 316 17.63 -10.48 -11.26
CA PRO A 316 18.86 -9.89 -11.78
C PRO A 316 18.90 -8.38 -11.49
N ILE A 317 20.03 -7.90 -10.99
CA ILE A 317 20.28 -6.49 -10.73
C ILE A 317 21.53 -6.05 -11.50
N ALA A 318 21.44 -4.92 -12.19
CA ALA A 318 22.60 -4.27 -12.81
C ALA A 318 22.46 -2.75 -12.75
N GLY A 319 23.59 -2.07 -12.96
CA GLY A 319 23.65 -0.62 -12.93
C GLY A 319 23.41 -0.02 -11.54
N THR A 320 24.27 0.92 -11.13
CA THR A 320 24.14 1.58 -9.84
C THR A 320 24.38 3.05 -10.00
N VAL A 321 23.40 3.87 -9.63
CA VAL A 321 23.61 5.31 -9.48
C VAL A 321 23.19 5.75 -8.08
N THR A 322 23.82 6.79 -7.57
CA THR A 322 23.47 7.39 -6.28
C THR A 322 22.06 7.99 -6.34
N ARG A 323 21.42 8.10 -5.18
CA ARG A 323 20.20 8.91 -5.06
C ARG A 323 20.55 10.39 -5.18
N GLY A 324 19.66 11.14 -5.83
CA GLY A 324 19.76 12.60 -5.90
C GLY A 324 19.48 13.24 -4.55
N THR A 325 20.05 14.43 -4.33
CA THR A 325 19.78 15.22 -3.11
C THR A 325 18.40 15.89 -3.16
N THR A 326 17.89 16.10 -4.37
CA THR A 326 16.55 16.60 -4.66
C THR A 326 15.77 15.56 -5.48
N PRO A 327 14.43 15.52 -5.40
CA PRO A 327 13.62 14.63 -6.21
C PRO A 327 13.87 14.76 -7.72
N GLU A 328 14.13 15.98 -8.21
CA GLU A 328 14.42 16.25 -9.62
C GLU A 328 15.78 15.68 -10.04
N GLU A 329 16.81 15.86 -9.21
CA GLU A 329 18.12 15.26 -9.43
C GLU A 329 18.05 13.73 -9.38
N ASP A 330 17.26 13.19 -8.44
CA ASP A 330 17.09 11.76 -8.24
C ASP A 330 16.42 11.10 -9.46
N GLN A 331 15.40 11.76 -10.00
CA GLN A 331 14.72 11.34 -11.24
C GLN A 331 15.65 11.46 -12.46
N ARG A 332 16.43 12.55 -12.57
CA ARG A 332 17.42 12.70 -13.66
C ARG A 332 18.48 11.61 -13.64
N LEU A 333 18.99 11.25 -12.45
CA LEU A 333 19.93 10.13 -12.29
C LEU A 333 19.27 8.80 -12.66
N ALA A 334 17.99 8.62 -12.33
CA ALA A 334 17.21 7.42 -12.68
C ALA A 334 17.08 7.28 -14.21
N ASP A 335 16.74 8.38 -14.89
CA ASP A 335 16.58 8.42 -16.34
C ASP A 335 17.93 8.26 -17.06
N THR A 336 19.02 8.79 -16.48
CA THR A 336 20.38 8.58 -16.98
C THR A 336 20.76 7.09 -16.91
N LEU A 337 20.50 6.45 -15.77
CA LEU A 337 20.74 5.01 -15.60
C LEU A 337 19.89 4.19 -16.59
N ARG A 338 18.61 4.53 -16.76
CA ARG A 338 17.71 3.88 -17.71
C ARG A 338 18.15 4.09 -19.16
N ALA A 339 18.77 5.21 -19.50
CA ALA A 339 19.28 5.51 -20.84
C ALA A 339 20.67 4.92 -21.11
N SER A 340 21.41 4.49 -20.08
CA SER A 340 22.77 3.97 -20.22
C SER A 340 22.83 2.72 -21.10
N LEU A 341 23.48 2.83 -22.26
CA LEU A 341 23.64 1.73 -23.20
C LEU A 341 24.48 0.60 -22.60
N LYS A 342 25.54 0.93 -21.84
CA LYS A 342 26.40 -0.04 -21.15
C LYS A 342 25.58 -0.86 -20.14
N ASP A 343 24.93 -0.18 -19.20
CA ASP A 343 24.21 -0.85 -18.10
C ASP A 343 23.03 -1.67 -18.64
N ARG A 344 22.32 -1.18 -19.67
CA ARG A 344 21.26 -1.94 -20.32
C ARG A 344 21.77 -3.19 -21.01
N ALA A 345 22.87 -3.10 -21.76
CA ALA A 345 23.44 -4.24 -22.47
C ALA A 345 23.88 -5.35 -21.49
N GLU A 346 24.56 -4.97 -20.41
CA GLU A 346 24.91 -5.88 -19.32
C GLU A 346 23.66 -6.50 -18.69
N HIS A 347 22.64 -5.68 -18.39
CA HIS A 347 21.41 -6.15 -17.77
C HIS A 347 20.61 -7.12 -18.65
N VAL A 348 20.48 -6.89 -19.96
CA VAL A 348 19.83 -7.85 -20.88
C VAL A 348 20.50 -9.20 -20.82
N MET A 349 21.83 -9.22 -20.84
CA MET A 349 22.60 -10.45 -20.81
C MET A 349 22.37 -11.22 -19.50
N LEU A 350 22.33 -10.53 -18.37
CA LEU A 350 22.05 -11.13 -17.06
C LEU A 350 20.62 -11.68 -16.99
N VAL A 351 19.64 -10.96 -17.55
CA VAL A 351 18.25 -11.44 -17.64
C VAL A 351 18.13 -12.67 -18.52
N ASP A 352 18.82 -12.73 -19.66
CA ASP A 352 18.79 -13.93 -20.51
C ASP A 352 19.47 -15.13 -19.85
N LEU A 353 20.58 -14.92 -19.12
CA LEU A 353 21.21 -15.97 -18.33
C LEU A 353 20.27 -16.49 -17.23
N ALA A 354 19.64 -15.59 -16.47
CA ALA A 354 18.65 -15.95 -15.46
C ALA A 354 17.45 -16.70 -16.05
N ARG A 355 16.94 -16.24 -17.20
CA ARG A 355 15.87 -16.91 -17.94
C ARG A 355 16.28 -18.31 -18.37
N ASN A 356 17.50 -18.50 -18.85
CA ASN A 356 18.02 -19.80 -19.22
C ASN A 356 18.15 -20.73 -18.01
N ASP A 357 18.66 -20.22 -16.89
CA ASP A 357 18.83 -20.99 -15.66
C ASP A 357 17.49 -21.42 -15.04
N VAL A 358 16.49 -20.53 -15.02
CA VAL A 358 15.11 -20.85 -14.59
C VAL A 358 14.48 -21.86 -15.56
N ASN A 359 14.61 -21.63 -16.87
CA ASN A 359 14.03 -22.50 -17.89
C ASN A 359 14.60 -23.93 -17.89
N ARG A 360 15.81 -24.17 -17.36
CA ARG A 360 16.37 -25.53 -17.23
C ARG A 360 15.54 -26.43 -16.30
N VAL A 361 14.93 -25.85 -15.28
CA VAL A 361 14.21 -26.58 -14.21
C VAL A 361 12.70 -26.31 -14.20
N CYS A 362 12.26 -25.16 -14.71
CA CYS A 362 10.88 -24.74 -14.77
C CYS A 362 10.23 -25.09 -16.11
N ASP A 363 8.90 -25.20 -16.13
CA ASP A 363 8.13 -25.41 -17.35
C ASP A 363 8.37 -24.24 -18.32
N PRO A 364 8.87 -24.50 -19.54
CA PRO A 364 9.15 -23.46 -20.53
C PRO A 364 7.92 -22.60 -20.85
N LEU A 365 6.71 -23.16 -20.76
CA LEU A 365 5.47 -22.44 -21.04
C LEU A 365 5.10 -21.45 -19.92
N THR A 366 5.65 -21.63 -18.73
CA THR A 366 5.41 -20.75 -17.57
C THR A 366 6.55 -19.77 -17.33
N THR A 367 7.72 -20.01 -17.92
CA THR A 367 8.92 -19.21 -17.71
C THR A 367 8.80 -17.88 -18.44
N ARG A 368 8.86 -16.77 -17.70
CA ARG A 368 8.70 -15.43 -18.26
C ARG A 368 9.51 -14.39 -17.50
N VAL A 369 9.71 -13.24 -18.14
CA VAL A 369 10.24 -12.04 -17.52
C VAL A 369 9.03 -11.22 -17.06
N ASP A 370 8.73 -11.21 -15.77
CA ASP A 370 7.58 -10.51 -15.20
C ASP A 370 7.79 -9.00 -15.18
N GLN A 371 9.04 -8.56 -14.95
CA GLN A 371 9.44 -7.15 -14.98
C GLN A 371 10.79 -7.03 -15.67
N LEU A 372 10.95 -6.04 -16.56
CA LEU A 372 12.17 -5.81 -17.32
C LEU A 372 12.68 -4.38 -17.11
N MET A 373 13.93 -4.24 -16.68
CA MET A 373 14.67 -2.98 -16.52
C MET A 373 13.93 -1.89 -15.73
N VAL A 374 13.25 -2.27 -14.64
CA VAL A 374 12.59 -1.31 -13.77
C VAL A 374 13.64 -0.66 -12.88
N VAL A 375 13.64 0.68 -12.78
CA VAL A 375 14.51 1.38 -11.83
C VAL A 375 13.90 1.24 -10.45
N GLN A 376 14.56 0.49 -9.58
CA GLN A 376 14.16 0.32 -8.19
C GLN A 376 15.01 1.22 -7.30
N ARG A 377 14.37 2.01 -6.45
CA ARG A 377 15.03 3.00 -5.58
C ARG A 377 15.23 2.42 -4.18
N PHE A 378 16.47 2.46 -3.72
CA PHE A 378 16.88 2.14 -2.36
C PHE A 378 17.28 3.43 -1.63
N SER A 379 17.55 3.36 -0.33
CA SER A 379 17.74 4.56 0.50
C SER A 379 18.89 5.47 0.04
N HIS A 380 19.95 4.91 -0.56
CA HIS A 380 21.14 5.67 -0.99
C HIS A 380 21.50 5.48 -2.47
N VAL A 381 20.95 4.45 -3.12
CA VAL A 381 21.24 4.13 -4.53
C VAL A 381 19.96 3.70 -5.26
N GLN A 382 19.99 3.68 -6.58
CA GLN A 382 18.95 3.10 -7.43
C GLN A 382 19.58 2.16 -8.47
N HIS A 383 18.88 1.07 -8.79
CA HIS A 383 19.36 -0.02 -9.62
C HIS A 383 18.37 -0.37 -10.74
N LEU A 384 18.85 -0.93 -11.85
CA LEU A 384 17.99 -1.63 -12.81
C LEU A 384 17.72 -3.04 -12.27
N VAL A 385 16.44 -3.36 -12.11
CA VAL A 385 15.97 -4.63 -11.59
C VAL A 385 15.07 -5.29 -12.62
N SER A 386 15.15 -6.61 -12.72
CA SER A 386 14.21 -7.41 -13.50
C SER A 386 13.78 -8.61 -12.69
N GLU A 387 12.62 -9.13 -13.01
CA GLU A 387 12.08 -10.33 -12.38
C GLU A 387 11.90 -11.41 -13.43
N VAL A 388 12.56 -12.54 -13.20
CA VAL A 388 12.42 -13.74 -14.01
C VAL A 388 11.83 -14.81 -13.14
N SER A 389 10.78 -15.48 -13.62
CA SER A 389 10.18 -16.56 -12.87
C SER A 389 9.59 -17.66 -13.74
N GLY A 390 9.31 -18.80 -13.13
CA GLY A 390 8.66 -19.95 -13.76
C GLY A 390 8.20 -20.96 -12.72
N VAL A 391 7.30 -21.87 -13.10
CA VAL A 391 6.79 -22.94 -12.23
C VAL A 391 7.66 -24.19 -12.42
N LEU A 392 8.07 -24.84 -11.32
CA LEU A 392 8.89 -26.06 -11.38
C LEU A 392 8.21 -27.17 -12.20
N ARG A 393 8.99 -27.87 -13.02
CA ARG A 393 8.49 -29.06 -13.74
C ARG A 393 8.21 -30.20 -12.77
N LYS A 394 7.31 -31.10 -13.16
CA LYS A 394 7.08 -32.35 -12.43
C LYS A 394 8.40 -33.12 -12.24
N GLY A 395 8.67 -33.52 -11.00
CA GLY A 395 9.89 -34.24 -10.61
C GLY A 395 11.13 -33.37 -10.43
N LYS A 396 11.00 -32.05 -10.48
CA LYS A 396 12.04 -31.10 -10.09
C LYS A 396 11.73 -30.50 -8.73
N THR A 397 12.78 -30.23 -7.98
CA THR A 397 12.72 -29.74 -6.60
C THR A 397 13.28 -28.33 -6.47
N ARG A 398 13.02 -27.65 -5.34
CA ARG A 398 13.67 -26.37 -5.02
C ARG A 398 15.20 -26.48 -4.98
N PHE A 399 15.75 -27.65 -4.65
CA PHE A 399 17.20 -27.90 -4.68
C PHE A 399 17.74 -27.97 -6.11
N ASP A 400 16.98 -28.50 -7.06
CA ASP A 400 17.35 -28.43 -8.49
C ASP A 400 17.34 -26.98 -8.98
N ALA A 401 16.38 -26.17 -8.55
CA ALA A 401 16.34 -24.75 -8.87
C ALA A 401 17.57 -24.01 -8.34
N PHE A 402 17.93 -24.26 -7.08
CA PHE A 402 19.13 -23.70 -6.49
C PHE A 402 20.39 -24.08 -7.29
N ARG A 403 20.58 -25.36 -7.63
CA ARG A 403 21.73 -25.82 -8.43
C ARG A 403 21.81 -25.19 -9.82
N SER A 404 20.66 -24.98 -10.47
CA SER A 404 20.61 -24.41 -11.82
C SER A 404 20.99 -22.93 -11.82
N ILE A 405 20.48 -22.18 -10.85
CA ILE A 405 20.66 -20.73 -10.77
C ILE A 405 22.01 -20.37 -10.13
N PHE A 406 22.52 -21.18 -9.20
CA PHE A 406 23.77 -20.91 -8.48
C PHE A 406 25.03 -21.19 -9.33
N PRO A 407 26.05 -20.30 -9.32
CA PRO A 407 26.00 -18.92 -8.87
C PRO A 407 25.32 -18.02 -9.92
N ALA A 408 24.84 -16.85 -9.48
CA ALA A 408 24.23 -15.87 -10.37
C ALA A 408 25.22 -15.33 -11.41
N GLY A 409 24.69 -14.84 -12.53
CA GLY A 409 25.47 -14.18 -13.58
C GLY A 409 26.25 -12.96 -13.08
N THR A 410 25.66 -12.22 -12.15
CA THR A 410 26.18 -10.97 -11.56
C THR A 410 27.49 -11.14 -10.78
N VAL A 411 27.86 -12.38 -10.43
CA VAL A 411 29.09 -12.70 -9.67
C VAL A 411 30.03 -13.67 -10.36
N SER A 412 29.62 -14.19 -11.53
CA SER A 412 30.40 -15.14 -12.33
C SER A 412 30.73 -14.56 -13.70
N GLY A 413 29.72 -14.16 -14.46
CA GLY A 413 29.82 -13.69 -15.84
C GLY A 413 29.20 -14.67 -16.85
N ALA A 414 29.46 -14.44 -18.14
CA ALA A 414 28.87 -15.19 -19.23
C ALA A 414 29.90 -15.50 -20.33
N PRO A 415 29.92 -16.71 -20.93
CA PRO A 415 29.20 -17.91 -20.51
C PRO A 415 29.65 -18.43 -19.13
N LYS A 416 28.68 -18.77 -18.27
CA LYS A 416 28.88 -19.03 -16.82
C LYS A 416 30.05 -19.97 -16.52
N VAL A 417 30.07 -21.17 -17.09
CA VAL A 417 31.08 -22.19 -16.79
C VAL A 417 32.50 -21.73 -17.13
N ARG A 418 32.68 -21.12 -18.31
CA ARG A 418 34.00 -20.68 -18.77
C ARG A 418 34.53 -19.49 -17.95
N ALA A 419 33.65 -18.54 -17.63
CA ALA A 419 34.01 -17.40 -16.78
C ALA A 419 34.48 -17.87 -15.39
N MET A 420 33.82 -18.86 -14.80
CA MET A 420 34.20 -19.41 -13.49
C MET A 420 35.55 -20.14 -13.50
N GLU A 421 35.89 -20.86 -14.58
CA GLU A 421 37.22 -21.46 -14.73
C GLU A 421 38.32 -20.39 -14.72
N LEU A 422 38.14 -19.32 -15.49
CA LEU A 422 39.09 -18.22 -15.57
C LEU A 422 39.22 -17.48 -14.24
N ILE A 423 38.10 -17.22 -13.56
CA ILE A 423 38.10 -16.61 -12.22
C ILE A 423 38.92 -17.47 -11.25
N ALA A 424 38.68 -18.78 -11.21
CA ALA A 424 39.41 -19.68 -10.31
C ALA A 424 40.92 -19.71 -10.62
N GLU A 425 41.30 -19.67 -11.91
CA GLU A 425 42.70 -19.63 -12.35
C GLU A 425 43.41 -18.30 -12.03
N LEU A 426 42.67 -17.18 -12.03
CA LEU A 426 43.18 -15.86 -11.71
C LEU A 426 43.28 -15.63 -10.19
N GLU A 427 42.21 -15.91 -9.45
CA GLU A 427 42.14 -15.64 -8.01
C GLU A 427 43.02 -16.60 -7.19
N GLY A 428 43.07 -17.89 -7.55
CA GLY A 428 43.90 -18.89 -6.88
C GLY A 428 43.54 -19.19 -5.41
N GLU A 429 42.53 -18.52 -4.86
CA GLU A 429 42.07 -18.63 -3.47
C GLU A 429 40.56 -18.89 -3.44
N LYS A 430 40.08 -19.60 -2.42
CA LYS A 430 38.64 -19.78 -2.19
C LYS A 430 37.97 -18.45 -1.81
N ARG A 431 36.80 -18.18 -2.40
CA ARG A 431 35.95 -17.01 -2.04
C ARG A 431 35.21 -17.21 -0.72
N GLY A 432 34.86 -18.46 -0.38
CA GLY A 432 34.07 -18.78 0.80
C GLY A 432 32.65 -18.25 0.70
N VAL A 433 32.21 -17.48 1.70
CA VAL A 433 30.84 -16.95 1.78
C VAL A 433 30.57 -15.95 0.67
N TYR A 434 31.53 -15.11 0.27
CA TYR A 434 31.32 -14.08 -0.75
C TYR A 434 30.91 -14.69 -2.10
N ALA A 435 29.93 -14.08 -2.77
CA ALA A 435 29.29 -14.59 -3.99
C ALA A 435 28.58 -15.96 -3.83
N GLY A 436 28.55 -16.52 -2.61
CA GLY A 436 27.73 -17.66 -2.24
C GLY A 436 26.27 -17.25 -1.97
N ALA A 437 25.53 -18.15 -1.34
CA ALA A 437 24.12 -17.96 -0.98
C ALA A 437 23.94 -17.97 0.54
N VAL A 438 23.12 -17.07 1.07
CA VAL A 438 22.70 -17.05 2.48
C VAL A 438 21.17 -17.02 2.52
N GLY A 439 20.56 -17.84 3.36
CA GLY A 439 19.10 -17.90 3.46
C GLY A 439 18.60 -19.15 4.17
N TYR A 440 17.41 -19.61 3.79
CA TYR A 440 16.76 -20.77 4.41
C TYR A 440 16.10 -21.73 3.43
N PHE A 441 15.94 -22.97 3.90
CA PHE A 441 15.22 -24.06 3.26
C PHE A 441 14.20 -24.62 4.27
N GLY A 442 12.92 -24.43 4.00
CA GLY A 442 11.81 -24.90 4.83
C GLY A 442 11.57 -26.41 4.70
N TYR A 443 10.84 -26.97 5.66
CA TYR A 443 10.34 -28.34 5.58
C TYR A 443 9.17 -28.44 4.59
N ASN A 444 8.93 -29.64 4.05
CA ASN A 444 7.74 -29.90 3.25
C ASN A 444 6.49 -29.88 4.13
N THR A 445 5.37 -29.49 3.52
CA THR A 445 4.06 -29.43 4.15
C THR A 445 3.15 -30.50 3.58
N VAL A 446 2.30 -31.08 4.42
CA VAL A 446 1.30 -32.06 4.02
C VAL A 446 -0.08 -31.53 4.36
N ASP A 447 -0.98 -31.57 3.38
CA ASP A 447 -2.38 -31.29 3.63
C ASP A 447 -2.97 -32.40 4.53
N SER A 448 -3.41 -32.00 5.72
CA SER A 448 -3.93 -32.92 6.75
C SER A 448 -5.21 -33.67 6.33
N SER A 449 -5.86 -33.26 5.23
CA SER A 449 -7.08 -33.86 4.69
C SER A 449 -6.85 -34.73 3.45
N THR A 450 -5.98 -34.30 2.53
CA THR A 450 -5.73 -35.03 1.27
C THR A 450 -4.48 -35.91 1.33
N GLY A 451 -3.53 -35.59 2.21
CA GLY A 451 -2.20 -36.23 2.25
C GLY A 451 -1.27 -35.81 1.12
N GLU A 452 -1.66 -34.78 0.35
CA GLU A 452 -0.83 -34.19 -0.68
C GLU A 452 0.35 -33.45 -0.05
N GLU A 453 1.56 -33.73 -0.53
CA GLU A 453 2.79 -33.11 -0.06
C GLU A 453 3.19 -31.98 -0.99
N THR A 454 3.40 -30.79 -0.41
CA THR A 454 3.88 -29.59 -1.08
C THR A 454 5.30 -29.27 -0.63
N GLU A 455 6.15 -28.86 -1.57
CA GLU A 455 7.54 -28.49 -1.27
C GLU A 455 7.63 -27.28 -0.33
N GLY A 456 8.55 -27.34 0.62
CA GLY A 456 8.81 -26.21 1.52
C GLY A 456 9.34 -24.97 0.81
N ALA A 457 9.11 -23.80 1.40
CA ALA A 457 9.65 -22.54 0.89
C ALA A 457 11.19 -22.51 0.89
N MET A 458 11.78 -21.78 -0.05
CA MET A 458 13.21 -21.45 -0.08
C MET A 458 13.36 -19.96 -0.40
N ASP A 459 14.21 -19.25 0.33
CA ASP A 459 14.54 -17.85 0.06
C ASP A 459 16.02 -17.63 0.38
N THR A 460 16.80 -17.28 -0.64
CA THR A 460 18.25 -17.10 -0.53
C THR A 460 18.68 -15.84 -1.28
N CYS A 461 19.56 -15.05 -0.66
CA CYS A 461 20.22 -13.90 -1.29
C CYS A 461 21.66 -14.26 -1.65
N ILE A 462 22.23 -13.52 -2.60
CA ILE A 462 23.67 -13.60 -2.89
C ILE A 462 24.44 -12.91 -1.76
N ALA A 463 25.50 -13.50 -1.25
CA ALA A 463 26.34 -12.88 -0.22
C ALA A 463 27.24 -11.78 -0.80
N LEU A 464 26.61 -10.65 -1.13
CA LEU A 464 27.23 -9.40 -1.55
C LEU A 464 27.23 -8.42 -0.38
N ARG A 465 28.18 -7.47 -0.38
CA ARG A 465 28.39 -6.49 0.70
C ARG A 465 28.39 -7.16 2.09
N THR A 466 28.95 -8.36 2.16
CA THR A 466 29.00 -9.20 3.35
C THR A 466 30.40 -9.17 3.95
N MET A 467 30.48 -9.17 5.27
CA MET A 467 31.72 -9.25 6.04
C MET A 467 31.75 -10.58 6.78
N LEU A 468 32.84 -11.31 6.60
CA LEU A 468 33.15 -12.47 7.43
C LEU A 468 34.06 -12.02 8.57
N VAL A 469 33.64 -12.20 9.81
CA VAL A 469 34.45 -11.89 10.99
C VAL A 469 34.95 -13.19 11.59
N LYS A 470 36.27 -13.38 11.65
CA LYS A 470 36.91 -14.56 12.23
C LYS A 470 38.18 -14.14 12.95
N GLU A 471 38.40 -14.64 14.17
CA GLU A 471 39.63 -14.40 14.95
C GLU A 471 40.03 -12.91 15.07
N GLY A 472 39.03 -12.01 15.18
CA GLY A 472 39.27 -10.57 15.26
C GLY A 472 39.70 -9.92 13.94
N VAL A 473 39.50 -10.58 12.81
CA VAL A 473 39.73 -10.03 11.47
C VAL A 473 38.41 -10.00 10.70
N ALA A 474 38.08 -8.83 10.16
CA ALA A 474 36.99 -8.65 9.21
C ALA A 474 37.52 -8.82 7.78
N TYR A 475 36.96 -9.78 7.06
CA TYR A 475 37.23 -10.03 5.65
C TYR A 475 36.10 -9.47 4.80
N LEU A 476 36.48 -8.60 3.88
CA LEU A 476 35.63 -7.96 2.88
C LEU A 476 36.04 -8.45 1.50
N GLN A 477 35.09 -8.58 0.59
CA GLN A 477 35.40 -8.98 -0.79
C GLN A 477 34.47 -8.27 -1.76
N ALA A 478 35.02 -7.84 -2.89
CA ALA A 478 34.30 -7.12 -3.93
C ALA A 478 34.85 -7.50 -5.31
N GLY A 479 33.95 -7.55 -6.30
CA GLY A 479 34.28 -7.84 -7.69
C GLY A 479 33.68 -6.82 -8.66
N GLY A 480 34.30 -6.71 -9.83
CA GLY A 480 33.92 -5.82 -10.93
C GLY A 480 33.56 -6.64 -12.18
N GLY A 481 32.54 -6.19 -12.92
CA GLY A 481 32.07 -6.89 -14.11
C GLY A 481 32.91 -6.52 -15.33
N ILE A 482 33.86 -7.38 -15.70
CA ILE A 482 34.79 -7.06 -16.79
C ILE A 482 34.15 -7.37 -18.14
N VAL A 483 33.96 -6.33 -18.93
CA VAL A 483 33.50 -6.36 -20.32
C VAL A 483 34.60 -5.84 -21.25
N PHE A 484 34.37 -5.89 -22.57
CA PHE A 484 35.36 -5.46 -23.56
C PHE A 484 35.84 -4.02 -23.35
N ASP A 485 34.92 -3.11 -23.01
CA ASP A 485 35.20 -1.68 -22.82
C ASP A 485 35.70 -1.32 -21.41
N SER A 486 35.89 -2.29 -20.51
CA SER A 486 36.36 -2.03 -19.14
C SER A 486 37.78 -1.45 -19.12
N ASP A 487 38.02 -0.42 -18.30
CA ASP A 487 39.34 0.11 -18.00
C ASP A 487 39.93 -0.53 -16.72
N PRO A 488 41.15 -1.08 -16.74
CA PRO A 488 41.73 -1.75 -15.56
C PRO A 488 41.78 -0.88 -14.31
N GLY A 489 42.09 0.41 -14.44
CA GLY A 489 42.20 1.33 -13.32
C GLY A 489 40.83 1.64 -12.72
N GLU A 490 39.85 1.96 -13.58
CA GLU A 490 38.46 2.23 -13.14
C GLU A 490 37.83 1.01 -12.45
N GLU A 491 38.06 -0.20 -12.97
CA GLU A 491 37.52 -1.45 -12.40
C GLU A 491 38.12 -1.77 -11.03
N TYR A 492 39.40 -1.46 -10.81
CA TYR A 492 40.00 -1.55 -9.48
C TYR A 492 39.31 -0.58 -8.50
N GLU A 493 39.16 0.69 -8.89
CA GLU A 493 38.48 1.68 -8.04
C GLU A 493 37.01 1.30 -7.78
N GLU A 494 36.33 0.68 -8.75
CA GLU A 494 34.97 0.17 -8.56
C GLU A 494 34.90 -0.89 -7.44
N THR A 495 35.85 -1.83 -7.39
CA THR A 495 35.87 -2.84 -6.32
C THR A 495 36.11 -2.21 -4.95
N MET A 496 36.97 -1.19 -4.88
CA MET A 496 37.21 -0.42 -3.64
C MET A 496 35.95 0.36 -3.23
N ASN A 497 35.27 1.01 -4.18
CA ASN A 497 34.02 1.73 -3.94
C ASN A 497 32.90 0.79 -3.45
N LYS A 498 32.80 -0.42 -4.01
CA LYS A 498 31.86 -1.45 -3.54
C LYS A 498 32.15 -1.91 -2.11
N ALA A 499 33.43 -1.98 -1.72
CA ALA A 499 33.84 -2.31 -0.35
C ALA A 499 33.75 -1.12 0.64
N ALA A 500 33.81 0.12 0.14
CA ALA A 500 33.94 1.34 0.95
C ALA A 500 32.79 1.55 1.94
N ALA A 501 31.57 1.10 1.64
CA ALA A 501 30.45 1.18 2.58
C ALA A 501 30.70 0.33 3.84
N ASN A 502 31.21 -0.89 3.67
CA ASN A 502 31.54 -1.77 4.79
C ASN A 502 32.79 -1.30 5.54
N MET A 503 33.78 -0.77 4.82
CA MET A 503 34.97 -0.18 5.43
C MET A 503 34.61 0.99 6.37
N ARG A 504 33.84 1.96 5.85
CA ARG A 504 33.35 3.09 6.65
C ARG A 504 32.49 2.65 7.82
N CYS A 505 31.68 1.59 7.64
CA CYS A 505 30.87 1.03 8.71
C CYS A 505 31.74 0.56 9.88
N ILE A 506 32.82 -0.20 9.63
CA ILE A 506 33.74 -0.67 10.68
C ILE A 506 34.42 0.52 11.36
N GLU A 507 34.97 1.46 10.60
CA GLU A 507 35.70 2.61 11.13
C GLU A 507 34.82 3.52 12.00
N GLN A 508 33.62 3.86 11.53
CA GLN A 508 32.67 4.68 12.27
C GLN A 508 32.17 3.97 13.53
N ALA A 509 31.91 2.67 13.44
CA ALA A 509 31.48 1.86 14.57
C ALA A 509 32.57 1.76 15.65
N GLU A 510 33.83 1.56 15.25
CA GLU A 510 34.97 1.59 16.17
C GLU A 510 35.13 2.96 16.82
N ARG A 511 35.06 4.05 16.03
CA ARG A 511 35.15 5.42 16.56
C ARG A 511 34.07 5.71 17.61
N LEU A 512 32.82 5.35 17.32
CA LEU A 512 31.73 5.55 18.26
C LEU A 512 31.95 4.79 19.58
N HIS A 513 32.29 3.50 19.50
CA HIS A 513 32.49 2.70 20.72
C HIS A 513 33.76 3.11 21.48
N TRP A 514 34.78 3.62 20.79
CA TRP A 514 35.96 4.21 21.42
C TRP A 514 35.59 5.49 22.18
N GLU A 515 34.80 6.38 21.58
CA GLU A 515 34.31 7.60 22.23
C GLU A 515 33.44 7.29 23.45
N GLU A 516 32.55 6.27 23.36
CA GLU A 516 31.75 5.78 24.48
C GLU A 516 32.63 5.25 25.62
N GLN A 517 33.69 4.50 25.31
CA GLN A 517 34.67 4.00 26.30
C GLN A 517 35.43 5.15 26.97
N GLN A 518 35.80 6.21 26.23
CA GLN A 518 36.46 7.40 26.78
C GLN A 518 35.52 8.24 27.65
N ALA A 519 34.26 8.41 27.25
CA ALA A 519 33.24 9.12 28.00
C ALA A 519 32.88 8.41 29.31
N GLY A 520 32.73 7.07 29.28
CA GLY A 520 32.57 6.26 30.48
C GLY A 520 33.79 6.29 31.40
N GLY A 521 35.00 6.38 30.84
CA GLY A 521 36.25 6.53 31.58
C GLY A 521 36.41 7.87 32.31
N LYS A 522 35.87 8.96 31.74
CA LYS A 522 35.86 10.30 32.37
C LYS A 522 34.89 10.41 33.54
N LEU A 523 33.69 9.81 33.45
CA LEU A 523 32.77 9.75 34.60
C LEU A 523 33.34 8.95 35.78
N GLY A 524 34.16 7.93 35.52
CA GLY A 524 34.79 7.11 36.56
C GLY A 524 36.01 7.73 37.24
N THR A 525 36.60 8.81 36.69
CA THR A 525 37.81 9.44 37.24
C THR A 525 37.56 10.77 37.95
N GLU A 526 36.47 11.48 37.64
CA GLU A 526 36.11 12.73 38.35
C GLU A 526 35.31 12.51 39.66
N GLU A 527 34.65 11.36 39.84
CA GLU A 527 33.92 11.05 41.10
C GLU A 527 34.80 10.47 42.24
N MET A 528 36.09 10.18 41.99
CA MET A 528 37.00 9.61 43.02
C MET A 528 38.05 10.58 43.57
N VAL A 529 38.12 11.84 43.10
CA VAL A 529 39.14 12.82 43.57
C VAL A 529 38.54 14.11 44.13
N GLY A 530 37.21 14.32 44.04
CA GLY A 530 36.56 15.60 44.39
C GLY A 530 35.73 15.66 45.69
N MET A 531 35.72 14.63 46.55
CA MET A 531 34.97 14.64 47.82
C MET A 531 35.86 14.49 49.06
N GLN A 532 36.97 15.23 49.08
CA GLN A 532 37.57 15.73 50.33
C GLN A 532 38.08 17.14 50.04
N ASN A 533 37.24 18.15 50.27
CA ASN A 533 37.57 19.50 50.77
C ASN A 533 36.56 20.56 50.31
N GLY A 534 36.08 21.35 51.26
CA GLY A 534 35.82 22.77 51.04
C GLY A 534 34.40 23.19 50.65
N VAL A 535 33.54 23.33 51.66
CA VAL A 535 32.44 24.31 51.65
C VAL A 535 33.05 25.69 51.89
N GLU A 536 32.97 26.62 50.93
CA GLU A 536 32.91 28.07 51.21
C GLU A 536 32.53 28.93 49.99
N GLU A 537 31.93 30.06 50.29
CA GLU A 537 31.22 31.05 49.47
C GLU A 537 31.97 31.62 48.24
N ARG A 538 31.23 32.03 47.19
CA ARG A 538 31.16 33.46 46.73
C ARG A 538 30.31 33.70 45.48
N ASN A 539 29.70 34.89 45.50
CA ASN A 539 28.83 35.54 44.51
C ASN A 539 29.46 35.85 43.14
N GLY A 540 28.65 35.72 42.09
CA GLY A 540 28.34 36.77 41.10
C GLY A 540 29.38 37.14 40.01
N LYS A 541 29.08 36.78 38.75
CA LYS A 541 28.97 37.69 37.58
C LYS A 541 28.51 36.96 36.31
N HIS A 542 27.60 37.60 35.59
CA HIS A 542 27.06 37.22 34.28
C HIS A 542 28.13 37.15 33.17
N LEU A 543 27.97 36.18 32.26
CA LEU A 543 28.15 36.36 30.81
C LEU A 543 27.41 35.23 30.06
N GLU A 544 26.57 35.64 29.11
CA GLU A 544 25.79 34.80 28.19
C GLU A 544 26.68 34.12 27.15
N ALA A 545 26.42 32.85 26.82
CA ALA A 545 26.65 32.29 25.48
C ALA A 545 25.90 30.95 25.28
N ARG A 546 24.85 31.01 24.44
CA ARG A 546 24.34 29.98 23.51
C ARG A 546 24.48 28.50 23.92
N CYS A 547 23.42 27.91 24.47
CA CYS A 547 23.19 26.47 24.40
C CYS A 547 22.56 26.11 23.05
N VAL A 548 23.32 25.40 22.21
CA VAL A 548 22.77 24.52 21.17
C VAL A 548 22.45 23.21 21.89
N ALA A 549 21.18 22.99 22.24
CA ALA A 549 20.69 21.70 22.72
C ALA A 549 20.19 20.91 21.51
N LEU A 550 20.95 19.87 21.14
CA LEU A 550 20.46 18.76 20.34
C LEU A 550 19.73 17.82 21.31
N ASP A 551 18.41 18.00 21.43
CA ASP A 551 17.55 17.10 22.21
C ASP A 551 17.20 15.85 21.38
N TYR A 552 17.72 14.70 21.83
CA TYR A 552 17.08 13.40 21.65
C TYR A 552 16.19 13.14 22.88
N PRO A 553 14.89 12.84 22.73
CA PRO A 553 14.04 12.50 23.85
C PRO A 553 14.11 10.98 24.12
N PHE A 554 14.81 10.58 25.18
CA PHE A 554 14.48 9.36 25.93
C PHE A 554 14.10 9.73 27.35
N TYR A 555 12.84 9.47 27.70
CA TYR A 555 12.25 9.68 29.00
C TYR A 555 12.97 8.88 30.09
N SER A 556 13.34 9.57 31.17
CA SER A 556 13.68 8.95 32.46
C SER A 556 12.41 8.71 33.29
N PRO A 557 12.32 7.63 34.08
CA PRO A 557 11.17 7.38 34.94
C PRO A 557 11.16 8.31 36.16
N ILE A 558 10.04 9.03 36.33
CA ILE A 558 9.76 9.86 37.49
C ILE A 558 9.52 8.97 38.71
N THR A 559 10.41 9.10 39.69
CA THR A 559 10.26 8.65 41.08
C THR A 559 9.10 9.39 41.78
N ALA A 560 8.20 8.64 42.41
CA ALA A 560 7.13 9.18 43.23
C ALA A 560 7.69 9.88 44.49
N PRO A 561 7.18 11.08 44.87
CA PRO A 561 7.55 11.70 46.13
C PRO A 561 6.77 11.09 47.30
N THR A 562 7.51 10.55 48.27
CA THR A 562 7.05 10.27 49.62
C THR A 562 6.75 11.57 50.37
N SER A 563 5.52 11.75 50.85
CA SER A 563 5.22 12.69 51.94
C SER A 563 4.25 12.06 52.95
N THR A 564 4.70 12.05 54.19
CA THR A 564 3.96 11.70 55.41
C THR A 564 2.88 12.73 55.74
N PRO A 565 1.85 12.35 56.53
CA PRO A 565 1.78 12.96 57.86
C PRO A 565 1.55 11.95 59.00
N ARG A 566 2.11 12.34 60.16
CA ARG A 566 2.07 11.69 61.47
C ARG A 566 0.69 11.79 62.16
N SER A 567 0.35 10.70 62.85
CA SER A 567 -0.32 10.54 64.16
C SER A 567 -1.66 11.27 64.42
N SER A 568 -2.71 10.56 64.91
CA SER A 568 -2.71 10.10 66.30
C SER A 568 -3.77 9.03 66.65
N ARG A 569 -3.37 8.18 67.62
CA ARG A 569 -4.14 7.32 68.57
C ARG A 569 -4.66 5.92 68.15
N ARG A 570 -3.77 4.91 68.36
CA ARG A 570 -3.83 3.80 69.38
C ARG A 570 -5.24 3.43 69.90
N SER A 571 -5.69 2.17 70.04
CA SER A 571 -5.04 0.84 70.20
C SER A 571 -6.14 -0.26 70.48
N PRO A 572 -5.85 -1.54 70.86
CA PRO A 572 -5.62 -2.75 70.02
C PRO A 572 -6.49 -3.99 70.46
N PRO A 573 -6.05 -5.27 70.37
CA PRO A 573 -6.03 -6.20 69.21
C PRO A 573 -6.69 -7.58 69.51
N HIS A 574 -6.77 -8.49 68.50
CA HIS A 574 -6.18 -9.86 68.54
C HIS A 574 -6.55 -10.73 67.31
N THR A 575 -5.52 -11.00 66.49
CA THR A 575 -5.10 -12.27 65.84
C THR A 575 -6.00 -13.53 65.86
N VAL A 576 -6.18 -14.20 64.70
CA VAL A 576 -5.44 -15.41 64.21
C VAL A 576 -6.13 -16.03 62.96
N ALA A 577 -5.31 -16.31 61.94
CA ALA A 577 -5.29 -17.36 60.89
C ALA A 577 -6.54 -17.89 60.12
N SER A 578 -6.33 -17.94 58.79
CA SER A 578 -6.85 -18.81 57.70
C SER A 578 -6.98 -20.32 58.02
N PRO A 579 -7.60 -21.21 57.19
CA PRO A 579 -7.73 -21.15 55.71
C PRO A 579 -9.02 -21.72 55.06
N LYS A 580 -9.02 -21.69 53.72
CA LYS A 580 -10.05 -22.09 52.75
C LYS A 580 -10.34 -23.61 52.70
N THR A 581 -11.50 -23.88 52.07
CA THR A 581 -11.89 -25.03 51.21
C THR A 581 -12.77 -26.13 51.83
N SER A 582 -14.01 -26.18 51.33
CA SER A 582 -14.65 -27.33 50.65
C SER A 582 -16.16 -27.33 50.91
N SER A 583 -16.96 -27.42 49.86
CA SER A 583 -18.14 -28.30 49.90
C SER A 583 -18.57 -28.67 48.49
N SER A 584 -18.81 -29.96 48.41
CA SER A 584 -19.38 -30.77 47.36
C SER A 584 -20.87 -30.49 47.10
N SER A 585 -21.27 -30.74 45.85
CA SER A 585 -22.56 -31.24 45.36
C SER A 585 -23.77 -31.33 46.31
N SER A 586 -24.89 -30.71 45.91
CA SER A 586 -26.20 -31.36 45.68
C SER A 586 -27.32 -30.33 45.43
N SER A 587 -28.15 -30.59 44.41
CA SER A 587 -29.49 -30.02 44.18
C SER A 587 -30.45 -30.36 45.34
N PRO A 588 -31.51 -29.59 45.70
CA PRO A 588 -32.68 -29.31 44.83
C PRO A 588 -33.38 -27.92 45.01
N THR A 589 -34.29 -27.60 44.08
CA THR A 589 -35.37 -26.58 44.06
C THR A 589 -36.24 -26.51 45.33
N PRO A 590 -37.20 -25.54 45.51
CA PRO A 590 -37.42 -24.21 44.91
C PRO A 590 -37.67 -23.09 45.97
N LEU A 591 -37.81 -21.80 45.56
CA LEU A 591 -38.75 -20.80 46.11
C LEU A 591 -38.63 -19.46 45.31
N LEU A 592 -39.75 -19.06 44.67
CA LEU A 592 -40.07 -17.71 44.15
C LEU A 592 -40.85 -16.94 45.26
N PRO A 593 -41.05 -15.58 45.22
CA PRO A 593 -41.47 -14.83 44.03
C PRO A 593 -40.99 -13.37 43.81
N ALA A 594 -41.25 -12.90 42.57
CA ALA A 594 -41.49 -11.54 42.04
C ALA A 594 -40.31 -10.52 42.04
N VAL A 595 -39.98 -9.78 40.96
CA VAL A 595 -40.77 -9.14 39.89
C VAL A 595 -39.93 -9.07 38.60
N LEU A 596 -40.45 -9.61 37.47
CA LEU A 596 -39.98 -9.34 36.11
C LEU A 596 -41.12 -9.64 35.12
N ALA A 597 -41.56 -8.60 34.41
CA ALA A 597 -42.50 -8.58 33.29
C ALA A 597 -42.14 -7.29 32.52
N LEU A 598 -42.00 -7.18 31.21
CA LEU A 598 -42.27 -8.00 30.02
C LEU A 598 -41.01 -7.86 29.11
N PHE A 599 -40.61 -8.82 28.29
CA PHE A 599 -41.21 -9.17 27.01
C PHE A 599 -40.61 -10.50 26.54
N ASP A 600 -41.47 -11.45 26.19
CA ASP A 600 -41.18 -12.46 25.18
C ASP A 600 -42.52 -12.90 24.56
N ILE A 601 -42.48 -13.30 23.29
CA ILE A 601 -43.16 -14.47 22.70
C ILE A 601 -42.96 -14.39 21.18
N SER A 602 -42.25 -15.40 20.69
CA SER A 602 -42.19 -15.82 19.29
C SER A 602 -43.40 -16.67 18.86
N SER A 603 -43.57 -16.78 17.53
CA SER A 603 -44.27 -17.83 16.75
C SER A 603 -45.79 -17.69 16.48
N ALA A 604 -46.13 -17.53 15.18
CA ALA A 604 -47.29 -18.14 14.54
C ALA A 604 -47.16 -18.05 13.00
N GLN A 605 -47.55 -19.14 12.33
CA GLN A 605 -47.42 -19.41 10.90
C GLN A 605 -48.34 -18.57 9.99
N LEU A 606 -47.85 -18.31 8.78
CA LEU A 606 -48.56 -17.75 7.62
C LEU A 606 -49.59 -18.73 7.03
N PRO A 607 -50.78 -18.24 6.60
CA PRO A 607 -51.57 -18.90 5.57
C PRO A 607 -51.50 -18.17 4.22
N SER A 608 -51.44 -18.98 3.17
CA SER A 608 -51.50 -18.64 1.75
C SER A 608 -52.86 -18.07 1.32
N LEU A 609 -52.86 -17.07 0.42
CA LEU A 609 -54.04 -16.67 -0.35
C LEU A 609 -53.79 -16.91 -1.84
N GLY A 610 -54.63 -17.77 -2.43
CA GLY A 610 -54.71 -18.03 -3.86
C GLY A 610 -55.79 -17.21 -4.54
N ASN A 611 -55.59 -17.02 -5.84
CA ASN A 611 -56.43 -16.34 -6.84
C ASN A 611 -57.95 -16.54 -6.71
N LYS A 612 -58.70 -15.50 -7.10
CA LYS A 612 -59.77 -15.58 -8.11
C LYS A 612 -60.24 -14.20 -8.61
N ASP A 613 -60.13 -14.03 -9.92
CA ASP A 613 -60.97 -13.35 -10.91
C ASP A 613 -62.12 -12.44 -10.41
N SER A 614 -62.25 -11.23 -10.99
CA SER A 614 -63.20 -10.92 -12.08
C SER A 614 -63.67 -9.45 -12.12
N VAL A 615 -63.53 -8.85 -13.31
CA VAL A 615 -64.49 -7.98 -14.03
C VAL A 615 -64.65 -6.50 -13.64
N HIS A 616 -64.34 -5.65 -14.63
CA HIS A 616 -64.75 -4.27 -14.86
C HIS A 616 -66.28 -4.06 -14.80
N ASP A 617 -66.75 -2.95 -14.22
CA ASP A 617 -67.50 -1.93 -14.99
C ASP A 617 -67.88 -0.68 -14.17
N GLY A 618 -67.76 0.48 -14.83
CA GLY A 618 -68.53 1.74 -14.77
C GLY A 618 -69.08 2.28 -13.44
N ASP A 619 -68.66 3.48 -13.03
CA ASP A 619 -69.29 4.75 -13.45
C ASP A 619 -68.79 5.94 -12.62
N ASP A 620 -68.44 7.01 -13.33
CA ASP A 620 -68.07 8.33 -12.83
C ASP A 620 -69.19 8.99 -12.00
N LYS A 621 -68.81 9.62 -10.87
CA LYS A 621 -69.06 11.07 -10.60
C LYS A 621 -68.58 11.54 -9.22
N ASP A 622 -67.75 12.57 -9.27
CA ASP A 622 -67.44 13.60 -8.27
C ASP A 622 -68.22 13.58 -6.95
N LYS A 623 -67.48 13.41 -5.84
CA LYS A 623 -67.63 14.19 -4.61
C LYS A 623 -66.32 14.17 -3.82
N MET A 624 -65.75 15.35 -3.63
CA MET A 624 -64.66 15.63 -2.68
C MET A 624 -64.84 14.86 -1.36
N ALA A 625 -63.91 13.96 -1.07
CA ALA A 625 -63.65 13.46 0.29
C ALA A 625 -62.30 14.01 0.73
N LYS A 626 -62.33 14.74 1.85
CA LYS A 626 -61.15 15.21 2.57
C LYS A 626 -60.34 13.98 3.00
N ASP A 627 -59.12 13.86 2.50
CA ASP A 627 -58.14 12.97 3.13
C ASP A 627 -57.48 13.72 4.30
N ASP A 628 -57.96 13.38 5.48
CA ASP A 628 -57.30 13.61 6.76
C ASP A 628 -55.91 12.93 6.71
N LYS A 629 -54.85 13.73 6.52
CA LYS A 629 -53.50 13.30 6.90
C LYS A 629 -53.49 13.01 8.40
N PRO A 630 -52.97 11.87 8.88
CA PRO A 630 -52.84 11.62 10.30
C PRO A 630 -51.90 12.68 10.88
N ALA A 631 -52.42 13.45 11.85
CA ALA A 631 -51.64 14.45 12.58
C ALA A 631 -50.39 13.82 13.21
N ALA A 632 -49.25 14.48 13.05
CA ALA A 632 -47.98 14.10 13.66
C ALA A 632 -48.16 13.82 15.17
N ASP A 633 -47.69 12.67 15.63
CA ASP A 633 -47.79 12.26 17.03
C ASP A 633 -47.11 13.33 17.94
N PRO A 634 -47.85 13.99 18.84
CA PRO A 634 -47.28 15.02 19.72
C PRO A 634 -46.21 14.52 20.71
N ARG A 635 -45.96 13.21 20.76
CA ARG A 635 -45.05 12.57 21.73
C ARG A 635 -43.56 12.58 21.33
N MET A 636 -43.19 13.05 20.14
CA MET A 636 -41.78 13.09 19.67
C MET A 636 -41.07 14.45 19.81
N MET A 637 -41.72 15.50 20.33
CA MET A 637 -41.02 16.75 20.65
C MET A 637 -40.31 16.64 22.01
N SER A 638 -38.99 16.88 22.05
CA SER A 638 -38.25 17.08 23.30
C SER A 638 -38.75 18.37 23.99
N VAL A 639 -39.67 18.24 24.95
CA VAL A 639 -40.19 19.35 25.77
C VAL A 639 -39.21 19.72 26.92
N THR A 640 -38.05 19.07 27.01
CA THR A 640 -37.03 19.40 28.01
C THR A 640 -36.35 20.74 27.70
N PRO A 641 -36.34 21.70 28.66
CA PRO A 641 -35.68 22.98 28.46
C PRO A 641 -34.17 22.78 28.28
N ARG A 642 -33.58 23.52 27.32
CA ARG A 642 -32.14 23.49 27.08
C ARG A 642 -31.39 24.09 28.26
N ILE A 643 -30.37 23.39 28.75
CA ILE A 643 -29.60 23.83 29.90
C ILE A 643 -28.47 24.74 29.42
N ARG A 644 -28.36 25.92 30.04
CA ARG A 644 -27.26 26.86 29.83
C ARG A 644 -26.22 26.70 30.91
N TYR A 645 -24.97 26.53 30.49
CA TYR A 645 -23.80 26.42 31.35
C TYR A 645 -22.91 27.66 31.18
N ASN A 646 -22.38 28.15 32.30
CA ASN A 646 -21.36 29.20 32.34
C ASN A 646 -20.06 28.69 32.97
N THR A 647 -19.84 27.37 32.90
CA THR A 647 -18.78 26.63 33.60
C THR A 647 -17.69 26.18 32.63
N ILE A 648 -17.15 27.12 31.84
CA ILE A 648 -15.99 26.84 30.99
C ILE A 648 -14.76 26.72 31.93
N GLY A 649 -14.06 25.59 31.84
CA GLY A 649 -12.83 25.31 32.59
C GLY A 649 -11.57 25.80 31.90
N GLY A 650 -11.58 25.86 30.55
CA GLY A 650 -10.44 26.34 29.77
C GLY A 650 -10.71 26.38 28.27
N VAL A 651 -9.85 27.10 27.55
CA VAL A 651 -9.86 27.22 26.08
C VAL A 651 -8.45 26.92 25.58
N ASN A 652 -8.31 25.98 24.65
CA ASN A 652 -7.01 25.60 24.08
C ASN A 652 -7.16 25.36 22.57
N GLY A 653 -6.45 26.16 21.75
CA GLY A 653 -6.60 26.11 20.29
C GLY A 653 -8.08 26.21 19.88
N PRO A 654 -8.61 25.32 19.01
CA PRO A 654 -10.03 25.31 18.61
C PRO A 654 -10.99 24.67 19.65
N LEU A 655 -10.49 24.26 20.82
CA LEU A 655 -11.25 23.48 21.81
C LEU A 655 -11.65 24.34 23.02
N VAL A 656 -12.87 24.11 23.50
CA VAL A 656 -13.45 24.70 24.72
C VAL A 656 -13.80 23.55 25.68
N ILE A 657 -13.22 23.58 26.87
CA ILE A 657 -13.44 22.55 27.89
C ILE A 657 -14.49 23.07 28.88
N LEU A 658 -15.60 22.36 29.01
CA LEU A 658 -16.64 22.63 30.00
C LEU A 658 -16.56 21.66 31.18
N GLU A 659 -16.83 22.19 32.37
CA GLU A 659 -16.95 21.43 33.61
C GLU A 659 -18.39 21.45 34.13
N ASN A 660 -18.74 20.49 34.98
CA ASN A 660 -20.07 20.39 35.61
C ASN A 660 -21.26 20.30 34.64
N VAL A 661 -21.02 19.75 33.43
CA VAL A 661 -22.08 19.45 32.46
C VAL A 661 -22.80 18.18 32.89
N LYS A 662 -24.14 18.17 32.80
CA LYS A 662 -24.96 17.02 33.18
C LYS A 662 -25.24 16.18 31.94
N PHE A 663 -24.76 14.94 31.95
CA PHE A 663 -24.99 13.95 30.89
C PHE A 663 -24.69 14.45 29.46
N PRO A 664 -23.49 14.99 29.19
CA PRO A 664 -23.12 15.40 27.84
C PRO A 664 -23.15 14.19 26.88
N ARG A 665 -23.72 14.37 25.67
CA ARG A 665 -23.74 13.33 24.63
C ARG A 665 -22.60 13.54 23.63
N PHE A 666 -22.09 12.43 23.09
CA PHE A 666 -21.11 12.47 22.00
C PHE A 666 -21.76 13.01 20.72
N ASN A 667 -21.02 13.81 19.94
CA ASN A 667 -21.49 14.50 18.73
C ASN A 667 -22.65 15.49 18.93
N GLU A 668 -22.96 15.86 20.16
CA GLU A 668 -24.01 16.82 20.46
C GLU A 668 -23.63 18.24 20.02
N ILE A 669 -24.58 18.98 19.44
CA ILE A 669 -24.37 20.37 19.07
C ILE A 669 -24.60 21.30 20.26
N VAL A 670 -23.73 22.29 20.38
CA VAL A 670 -23.81 23.33 21.38
C VAL A 670 -23.79 24.70 20.71
N SER A 671 -24.50 25.66 21.30
CA SER A 671 -24.45 27.07 20.91
C SER A 671 -23.69 27.85 21.99
N LEU A 672 -22.68 28.61 21.59
CA LEU A 672 -21.87 29.46 22.45
C LEU A 672 -22.25 30.92 22.21
N THR A 673 -22.77 31.59 23.24
CA THR A 673 -23.01 33.04 23.21
C THR A 673 -21.83 33.74 23.88
N LEU A 674 -21.05 34.47 23.09
CA LEU A 674 -19.90 35.26 23.54
C LEU A 674 -20.35 36.49 24.35
N PRO A 675 -19.43 37.16 25.07
CA PRO A 675 -19.75 38.34 25.88
C PRO A 675 -20.21 39.55 25.05
N ASP A 676 -19.82 39.62 23.77
CA ASP A 676 -20.23 40.64 22.81
C ASP A 676 -21.62 40.37 22.20
N GLY A 677 -22.22 39.22 22.53
CA GLY A 677 -23.51 38.78 22.00
C GLY A 677 -23.42 38.00 20.69
N THR A 678 -22.22 37.75 20.16
CA THR A 678 -22.05 36.88 18.98
C THR A 678 -22.32 35.43 19.36
N GLU A 679 -23.05 34.72 18.49
CA GLU A 679 -23.33 33.29 18.65
C GLU A 679 -22.41 32.47 17.76
N ARG A 680 -21.84 31.42 18.32
CA ARG A 680 -21.00 30.43 17.62
C ARG A 680 -21.55 29.04 17.85
N SER A 681 -21.28 28.15 16.90
CA SER A 681 -21.70 26.75 17.01
C SER A 681 -20.51 25.88 17.37
N GLY A 682 -20.77 24.79 18.07
CA GLY A 682 -19.75 23.81 18.38
C GLY A 682 -20.31 22.41 18.51
N GLN A 683 -19.42 21.43 18.54
CA GLN A 683 -19.75 20.02 18.66
C GLN A 683 -18.98 19.40 19.82
N VAL A 684 -19.66 18.57 20.62
CA VAL A 684 -19.03 17.78 21.68
C VAL A 684 -18.20 16.65 21.05
N LEU A 685 -16.88 16.72 21.22
CA LEU A 685 -15.94 15.70 20.77
C LEU A 685 -15.72 14.61 21.82
N GLU A 686 -15.64 14.98 23.09
CA GLU A 686 -15.39 14.01 24.16
C GLU A 686 -16.22 14.36 25.40
N ALA A 687 -16.76 13.33 26.03
CA ALA A 687 -17.53 13.44 27.26
C ALA A 687 -16.96 12.45 28.28
N ARG A 688 -16.46 12.98 29.41
CA ARG A 688 -15.94 12.17 30.51
C ARG A 688 -16.52 12.63 31.84
N GLY A 689 -17.44 11.84 32.40
CA GLY A 689 -18.13 12.18 33.64
C GLY A 689 -18.94 13.46 33.49
N SER A 690 -18.56 14.52 34.19
CA SER A 690 -19.19 15.86 34.10
C SER A 690 -18.39 16.86 33.25
N ARG A 691 -17.33 16.41 32.57
CA ARG A 691 -16.53 17.24 31.66
C ARG A 691 -16.91 16.96 30.21
N ALA A 692 -17.02 18.02 29.43
CA ALA A 692 -17.26 17.95 27.99
C ALA A 692 -16.22 18.78 27.25
N VAL A 693 -15.59 18.19 26.24
CA VAL A 693 -14.69 18.89 25.32
C VAL A 693 -15.48 19.23 24.07
N VAL A 694 -15.66 20.52 23.82
CA VAL A 694 -16.40 21.07 22.70
C VAL A 694 -15.41 21.67 21.71
N GLN A 695 -15.56 21.34 20.43
CA GLN A 695 -14.88 22.03 19.35
C GLN A 695 -15.77 23.14 18.79
N VAL A 696 -15.24 24.35 18.66
CA VAL A 696 -15.99 25.50 18.12
C VAL A 696 -15.71 25.63 16.63
N PHE A 697 -16.77 25.74 15.82
CA PHE A 697 -16.67 25.77 14.37
C PHE A 697 -16.02 27.05 13.85
N GLU A 698 -16.45 28.20 14.36
CA GLU A 698 -15.95 29.52 13.95
C GLU A 698 -14.66 29.94 14.71
N GLY A 699 -14.04 29.00 15.43
CA GLY A 699 -12.83 29.22 16.23
C GLY A 699 -13.10 29.79 17.63
N THR A 700 -12.04 29.95 18.42
CA THR A 700 -12.13 30.30 19.86
C THR A 700 -11.75 31.75 20.18
N SER A 701 -11.38 32.54 19.17
CA SER A 701 -10.99 33.95 19.33
C SER A 701 -12.12 34.76 19.97
N GLY A 702 -11.85 35.41 21.11
CA GLY A 702 -12.83 36.23 21.82
C GLY A 702 -13.72 35.50 22.84
N ILE A 703 -13.52 34.19 23.07
CA ILE A 703 -14.22 33.45 24.11
C ILE A 703 -13.65 33.79 25.49
N ASP A 704 -14.49 34.33 26.37
CA ASP A 704 -14.16 34.59 27.78
C ASP A 704 -14.63 33.43 28.66
N VAL A 705 -13.77 32.96 29.56
CA VAL A 705 -14.04 31.79 30.43
C VAL A 705 -15.21 32.01 31.40
N LYS A 706 -15.44 33.25 31.86
CA LYS A 706 -16.46 33.55 32.88
C LYS A 706 -17.77 34.06 32.30
N LYS A 707 -17.71 34.80 31.20
CA LYS A 707 -18.86 35.52 30.62
C LYS A 707 -19.55 34.78 29.48
N THR A 708 -18.84 33.87 28.80
CA THR A 708 -19.42 33.08 27.71
C THR A 708 -20.43 32.07 28.26
N LYS A 709 -21.56 31.96 27.59
CA LYS A 709 -22.62 31.00 27.93
C LYS A 709 -22.68 29.93 26.87
N VAL A 710 -22.83 28.67 27.28
CA VAL A 710 -22.91 27.52 26.37
C VAL A 710 -24.24 26.81 26.60
N GLU A 711 -25.04 26.68 25.54
CA GLU A 711 -26.33 26.03 25.53
C GLU A 711 -26.23 24.70 24.79
N PHE A 712 -26.60 23.59 25.45
CA PHE A 712 -26.58 22.25 24.86
C PHE A 712 -27.93 21.94 24.20
N THR A 713 -27.90 21.48 22.94
CA THR A 713 -29.12 21.30 22.14
C THR A 713 -29.80 19.93 22.35
N GLY A 714 -29.12 18.95 22.95
CA GLY A 714 -29.62 17.61 23.25
C GLY A 714 -29.52 16.60 22.10
N HIS A 715 -29.12 17.05 20.90
CA HIS A 715 -29.18 16.26 19.67
C HIS A 715 -27.89 16.44 18.84
N SER A 716 -27.61 15.49 17.95
CA SER A 716 -26.58 15.61 16.92
C SER A 716 -26.93 16.69 15.90
N LEU A 717 -25.96 17.07 15.05
CA LEU A 717 -26.17 18.06 14.00
C LEU A 717 -27.21 17.54 13.00
N LYS A 718 -28.29 18.31 12.83
CA LYS A 718 -29.36 18.00 11.88
C LYS A 718 -29.48 19.09 10.84
N LEU A 719 -29.68 18.69 9.59
CA LEU A 719 -30.02 19.59 8.48
C LEU A 719 -31.53 19.57 8.27
N GLY A 720 -32.12 20.76 8.16
CA GLY A 720 -33.51 20.89 7.71
C GLY A 720 -33.55 20.72 6.20
N VAL A 721 -34.06 19.57 5.74
CA VAL A 721 -34.14 19.23 4.32
C VAL A 721 -35.52 19.58 3.77
N SER A 722 -35.57 20.00 2.51
CA SER A 722 -36.78 20.37 1.79
C SER A 722 -36.51 20.31 0.28
N GLU A 723 -37.54 20.07 -0.52
CA GLU A 723 -37.45 20.16 -1.98
C GLU A 723 -37.10 21.59 -2.46
N ASP A 724 -37.48 22.61 -1.69
CA ASP A 724 -37.19 24.04 -1.96
C ASP A 724 -35.69 24.40 -1.90
N MET A 725 -34.82 23.42 -1.58
CA MET A 725 -33.36 23.58 -1.61
C MET A 725 -32.78 23.45 -3.03
N LEU A 726 -33.55 22.92 -4.00
CA LEU A 726 -33.18 22.93 -5.42
C LEU A 726 -33.14 24.37 -5.94
N GLY A 727 -32.10 24.73 -6.69
CA GLY A 727 -31.92 26.10 -7.19
C GLY A 727 -31.33 27.09 -6.19
N ARG A 728 -30.89 26.62 -5.01
CA ARG A 728 -30.41 27.47 -3.93
C ARG A 728 -28.95 27.27 -3.58
N ILE A 729 -28.36 28.32 -3.00
CA ILE A 729 -26.95 28.35 -2.60
C ILE A 729 -26.85 28.48 -1.08
N PHE A 730 -26.12 27.55 -0.48
CA PHE A 730 -25.83 27.45 0.94
C PHE A 730 -24.34 27.59 1.22
N ASP A 731 -23.99 28.06 2.42
CA ASP A 731 -22.62 28.00 2.94
C ASP A 731 -22.26 26.59 3.44
N GLY A 732 -21.01 26.41 3.88
CA GLY A 732 -20.51 25.17 4.48
C GLY A 732 -21.20 24.75 5.80
N SER A 733 -22.00 25.63 6.39
CA SER A 733 -22.80 25.40 7.59
C SER A 733 -24.29 25.16 7.29
N GLY A 734 -24.70 25.17 6.01
CA GLY A 734 -26.09 24.96 5.58
C GLY A 734 -27.00 26.19 5.69
N ARG A 735 -26.43 27.40 5.83
CA ARG A 735 -27.18 28.67 5.84
C ARG A 735 -27.24 29.21 4.41
N ALA A 736 -28.39 29.75 4.02
CA ALA A 736 -28.56 30.28 2.66
C ALA A 736 -27.78 31.59 2.45
N ILE A 737 -27.02 31.67 1.35
CA ILE A 737 -26.19 32.84 0.99
C ILE A 737 -26.67 33.59 -0.25
N ASP A 738 -27.66 33.04 -0.95
CA ASP A 738 -28.32 33.61 -2.14
C ASP A 738 -29.30 34.77 -1.85
N LYS A 739 -29.35 35.26 -0.60
CA LYS A 739 -30.31 36.28 -0.11
C LYS A 739 -31.79 35.88 -0.20
N GLY A 740 -32.09 34.60 -0.45
CA GLY A 740 -33.45 34.09 -0.38
C GLY A 740 -33.95 33.93 1.08
N PRO A 741 -35.23 33.61 1.29
CA PRO A 741 -35.79 33.37 2.62
C PRO A 741 -35.14 32.16 3.30
N LYS A 742 -35.37 31.98 4.61
CA LYS A 742 -34.96 30.75 5.30
C LYS A 742 -35.73 29.56 4.72
N VAL A 743 -35.04 28.45 4.49
CA VAL A 743 -35.66 27.20 4.01
C VAL A 743 -36.65 26.71 5.06
N LEU A 744 -37.87 26.41 4.63
CA LEU A 744 -38.87 25.75 5.46
C LEU A 744 -38.60 24.24 5.38
N ALA A 745 -38.07 23.68 6.48
CA ALA A 745 -37.72 22.26 6.53
C ALA A 745 -38.98 21.38 6.58
N GLU A 746 -39.02 20.35 5.74
CA GLU A 746 -40.03 19.30 5.80
C GLU A 746 -39.67 18.26 6.86
N ASP A 747 -38.38 17.93 6.96
CA ASP A 747 -37.83 17.02 7.97
C ASP A 747 -36.44 17.49 8.43
N TYR A 748 -36.00 17.02 9.59
CA TYR A 748 -34.69 17.28 10.16
C TYR A 748 -33.88 15.99 10.26
N LEU A 749 -32.99 15.78 9.29
CA LEU A 749 -32.17 14.58 9.16
C LEU A 749 -30.78 14.78 9.79
N ASP A 750 -30.22 13.72 10.38
CA ASP A 750 -28.84 13.73 10.88
C ASP A 750 -27.86 13.75 9.71
N ILE A 751 -26.89 14.67 9.76
CA ILE A 751 -25.92 14.85 8.68
C ILE A 751 -24.98 13.65 8.49
N ASN A 752 -24.80 12.84 9.54
CA ASN A 752 -23.97 11.64 9.49
C ASN A 752 -24.57 10.55 8.61
N GLY A 753 -25.86 10.66 8.26
CA GLY A 753 -26.58 9.68 7.47
C GLY A 753 -26.79 8.37 8.22
N SER A 754 -27.19 7.33 7.49
CA SER A 754 -27.35 5.97 8.02
C SER A 754 -26.69 4.95 7.10
N PRO A 755 -26.04 3.90 7.65
CA PRO A 755 -25.45 2.86 6.83
C PRO A 755 -26.56 2.09 6.10
N ILE A 756 -26.47 2.04 4.77
CA ILE A 756 -27.41 1.28 3.93
C ILE A 756 -27.15 -0.21 4.12
N ASN A 757 -28.20 -0.99 4.41
CA ASN A 757 -28.12 -2.44 4.54
C ASN A 757 -27.59 -3.07 3.24
N PRO A 758 -26.48 -3.83 3.27
CA PRO A 758 -25.92 -4.46 2.07
C PRO A 758 -26.91 -5.36 1.31
N TYR A 759 -27.83 -6.04 2.00
CA TYR A 759 -28.83 -6.90 1.34
C TYR A 759 -29.85 -6.10 0.54
N ALA A 760 -30.19 -4.89 1.00
CA ALA A 760 -31.16 -4.02 0.35
C ALA A 760 -30.53 -3.15 -0.75
N ARG A 761 -29.23 -3.32 -1.06
CA ARG A 761 -28.57 -2.58 -2.14
C ARG A 761 -28.78 -3.28 -3.47
N LEU A 762 -29.22 -2.52 -4.47
CA LEU A 762 -29.27 -2.98 -5.85
C LEU A 762 -27.96 -2.69 -6.57
N TYR A 763 -27.56 -3.60 -7.44
CA TYR A 763 -26.34 -3.47 -8.22
C TYR A 763 -26.54 -2.44 -9.36
N PRO A 764 -25.60 -1.50 -9.59
CA PRO A 764 -25.68 -0.55 -10.70
C PRO A 764 -25.50 -1.19 -12.09
N GLU A 765 -26.51 -1.07 -12.95
CA GLU A 765 -26.51 -1.60 -14.32
C GLU A 765 -26.75 -0.54 -15.41
N GLU A 766 -27.28 0.64 -15.07
CA GLU A 766 -27.57 1.69 -16.05
C GLU A 766 -26.37 2.62 -16.22
N MET A 767 -26.08 3.05 -17.45
CA MET A 767 -24.99 3.98 -17.74
C MET A 767 -25.45 5.45 -17.65
N ILE A 768 -24.61 6.30 -17.07
CA ILE A 768 -24.74 7.76 -17.18
C ILE A 768 -23.89 8.24 -18.36
N SER A 769 -24.49 9.03 -19.25
CA SER A 769 -23.74 9.74 -20.28
C SER A 769 -23.28 11.09 -19.72
N THR A 770 -21.97 11.25 -19.61
CA THR A 770 -21.34 12.50 -19.18
C THR A 770 -21.12 13.46 -20.34
N GLY A 771 -21.24 12.99 -21.58
CA GLY A 771 -20.98 13.77 -22.78
C GLY A 771 -19.49 13.83 -23.17
N ILE A 772 -18.58 13.33 -22.34
CA ILE A 772 -17.13 13.29 -22.58
C ILE A 772 -16.73 11.92 -23.12
N SER A 773 -16.18 11.88 -24.34
CA SER A 773 -15.81 10.62 -25.04
C SER A 773 -14.86 9.72 -24.22
N ALA A 774 -13.86 10.31 -23.59
CA ALA A 774 -12.85 9.62 -22.79
C ALA A 774 -13.42 8.99 -21.50
N ILE A 775 -14.52 9.54 -20.96
CA ILE A 775 -15.22 8.96 -19.81
C ILE A 775 -16.24 7.95 -20.32
N ASP A 776 -17.15 8.36 -21.21
CA ASP A 776 -18.29 7.56 -21.63
C ASP A 776 -17.89 6.26 -22.34
N THR A 777 -16.84 6.27 -23.16
CA THR A 777 -16.44 5.08 -23.96
C THR A 777 -15.34 4.25 -23.31
N MET A 778 -14.39 4.87 -22.62
CA MET A 778 -13.24 4.15 -22.05
C MET A 778 -13.45 3.76 -20.59
N ASN A 779 -14.15 4.60 -19.82
CA ASN A 779 -14.31 4.47 -18.38
C ASN A 779 -15.76 4.76 -17.96
N SER A 780 -16.72 4.08 -18.60
CA SER A 780 -18.15 4.38 -18.45
C SER A 780 -18.59 4.35 -16.99
N ILE A 781 -19.43 5.32 -16.61
CA ILE A 781 -19.91 5.49 -15.23
C ILE A 781 -21.30 4.85 -15.12
N ALA A 782 -21.47 3.95 -14.17
CA ALA A 782 -22.76 3.37 -13.82
C ALA A 782 -23.55 4.27 -12.86
N ARG A 783 -24.87 4.23 -12.97
CA ARG A 783 -25.78 4.99 -12.13
C ARG A 783 -25.83 4.42 -10.71
N GLY A 784 -25.36 5.21 -9.74
CA GLY A 784 -25.13 4.75 -8.37
C GLY A 784 -23.66 4.45 -8.06
N GLN A 785 -22.76 4.58 -9.05
CA GLN A 785 -21.32 4.38 -8.87
C GLN A 785 -20.69 5.55 -8.11
N LYS A 786 -19.60 5.24 -7.41
CA LYS A 786 -18.68 6.21 -6.81
C LYS A 786 -17.35 6.19 -7.57
N ILE A 787 -17.08 7.25 -8.33
CA ILE A 787 -15.88 7.36 -9.19
C ILE A 787 -15.21 8.74 -9.04
N PRO A 788 -13.98 8.81 -8.49
CA PRO A 788 -13.27 10.05 -8.27
C PRO A 788 -12.60 10.59 -9.53
N ILE A 789 -12.36 11.90 -9.56
CA ILE A 789 -11.44 12.55 -10.51
C ILE A 789 -10.16 12.92 -9.76
N PHE A 790 -9.05 12.29 -10.14
CA PHE A 790 -7.72 12.60 -9.65
C PHE A 790 -7.12 13.66 -10.54
N SER A 791 -6.90 14.84 -9.96
CA SER A 791 -6.33 16.00 -10.63
C SER A 791 -5.07 16.47 -9.92
N ALA A 792 -4.50 17.57 -10.36
CA ALA A 792 -3.41 18.26 -9.71
C ALA A 792 -3.63 19.77 -9.69
N ALA A 793 -2.85 20.46 -8.86
CA ALA A 793 -2.85 21.91 -8.82
C ALA A 793 -2.53 22.52 -10.20
N GLY A 794 -3.40 23.42 -10.66
CA GLY A 794 -3.29 24.09 -11.95
C GLY A 794 -3.87 23.35 -13.16
N LEU A 795 -4.44 22.15 -12.99
CA LEU A 795 -5.13 21.43 -14.07
C LEU A 795 -6.61 21.81 -14.16
N PRO A 796 -7.26 21.69 -15.33
CA PRO A 796 -8.63 22.18 -15.56
C PRO A 796 -9.72 21.20 -15.07
N HIS A 797 -9.63 20.77 -13.81
CA HIS A 797 -10.60 19.83 -13.22
C HIS A 797 -11.95 20.47 -12.89
N ASN A 798 -11.96 21.78 -12.62
CA ASN A 798 -13.20 22.51 -12.36
C ASN A 798 -14.04 22.64 -13.63
N GLU A 799 -13.38 22.88 -14.76
CA GLU A 799 -13.98 22.97 -16.08
C GLU A 799 -14.56 21.61 -16.51
N ILE A 800 -13.84 20.52 -16.24
CA ILE A 800 -14.34 19.15 -16.48
C ILE A 800 -15.57 18.88 -15.58
N ALA A 801 -15.52 19.25 -14.31
CA ALA A 801 -16.64 19.08 -13.38
C ALA A 801 -17.89 19.86 -13.82
N ALA A 802 -17.70 21.11 -14.26
CA ALA A 802 -18.77 21.94 -14.79
C ALA A 802 -19.32 21.35 -16.10
N GLN A 803 -18.45 20.85 -16.99
CA GLN A 803 -18.86 20.14 -18.20
C GLN A 803 -19.73 18.92 -17.88
N ILE A 804 -19.31 18.08 -16.93
CA ILE A 804 -20.09 16.92 -16.48
C ILE A 804 -21.44 17.40 -15.93
N CYS A 805 -21.50 18.44 -15.11
CA CYS A 805 -22.77 18.96 -14.58
C CYS A 805 -23.74 19.39 -15.69
N ARG A 806 -23.24 20.09 -16.71
CA ARG A 806 -24.08 20.58 -17.82
C ARG A 806 -24.59 19.46 -18.72
N GLN A 807 -23.76 18.45 -18.94
CA GLN A 807 -23.97 17.46 -20.00
C GLN A 807 -24.56 16.15 -19.50
N SER A 808 -24.44 15.86 -18.20
CA SER A 808 -24.88 14.62 -17.58
C SER A 808 -26.36 14.34 -17.84
N GLY A 809 -26.65 13.10 -18.24
CA GLY A 809 -27.99 12.57 -18.39
C GLY A 809 -27.97 11.06 -18.57
N LEU A 810 -29.14 10.46 -18.73
CA LEU A 810 -29.27 9.03 -19.06
C LEU A 810 -29.00 8.80 -20.55
N VAL A 811 -28.53 7.59 -20.89
CA VAL A 811 -28.33 7.17 -22.28
C VAL A 811 -29.69 6.89 -22.93
N GLN A 812 -30.08 7.71 -23.92
CA GLN A 812 -31.27 7.44 -24.73
C GLN A 812 -31.01 6.28 -25.71
N LEU A 813 -31.84 5.25 -25.69
CA LEU A 813 -31.68 4.08 -26.56
C LEU A 813 -32.21 4.37 -27.97
N GLN A 814 -31.45 4.02 -29.02
CA GLN A 814 -31.84 4.29 -30.43
C GLN A 814 -33.16 3.64 -30.86
N LYS A 815 -33.67 2.62 -30.15
CA LYS A 815 -34.97 1.99 -30.45
C LYS A 815 -36.16 2.87 -30.08
N GLU A 816 -36.01 3.82 -29.15
CA GLU A 816 -37.08 4.71 -28.69
C GLU A 816 -37.26 5.96 -29.58
N GLN A 817 -36.27 6.28 -30.41
CA GLN A 817 -36.39 7.36 -31.41
C GLN A 817 -37.24 6.98 -32.63
N GLN A 818 -37.50 5.69 -32.87
CA GLN A 818 -38.26 5.21 -34.04
C GLN A 818 -39.70 4.79 -33.73
N ASP A 819 -39.97 4.26 -32.53
CA ASP A 819 -41.31 3.93 -32.06
C ASP A 819 -41.60 4.74 -30.79
N GLY A 820 -42.40 5.80 -30.91
CA GLY A 820 -42.82 6.68 -29.80
C GLY A 820 -43.74 5.99 -28.78
N VAL A 821 -43.28 4.90 -28.17
CA VAL A 821 -44.00 4.13 -27.15
C VAL A 821 -43.20 4.15 -25.86
N ASN A 822 -43.49 5.15 -25.04
CA ASN A 822 -43.01 5.31 -23.66
C ASN A 822 -43.32 4.05 -22.83
N LYS A 823 -42.29 3.31 -22.44
CA LYS A 823 -42.33 2.39 -21.30
C LYS A 823 -41.40 2.91 -20.19
N GLY A 824 -41.69 4.11 -19.70
CA GLY A 824 -40.97 4.73 -18.58
C GLY A 824 -41.26 6.22 -18.41
N VAL A 825 -42.52 6.66 -18.31
CA VAL A 825 -42.89 8.09 -18.17
C VAL A 825 -42.21 8.77 -16.95
N HIS A 826 -41.67 8.00 -16.00
CA HIS A 826 -41.01 8.50 -14.79
C HIS A 826 -39.47 8.54 -14.86
N ASP A 827 -38.77 7.58 -15.47
CA ASP A 827 -37.30 7.56 -15.43
C ASP A 827 -36.65 8.45 -16.51
N ASP A 828 -37.33 8.67 -17.64
CA ASP A 828 -36.80 9.44 -18.78
C ASP A 828 -37.15 10.95 -18.75
N HIS A 829 -37.79 11.43 -17.67
CA HIS A 829 -38.13 12.85 -17.54
C HIS A 829 -36.90 13.64 -17.05
N ASP A 830 -36.45 14.63 -17.83
CA ASP A 830 -35.27 15.45 -17.52
C ASP A 830 -35.33 16.13 -16.13
N ASP A 831 -36.53 16.36 -15.59
CA ASP A 831 -36.73 16.96 -14.25
C ASP A 831 -36.46 15.99 -13.08
N ASN A 832 -36.30 14.70 -13.35
CA ASN A 832 -35.93 13.70 -12.34
C ASN A 832 -34.42 13.63 -12.09
N PHE A 833 -33.60 14.31 -12.89
CA PHE A 833 -32.16 14.42 -12.65
C PHE A 833 -31.83 15.69 -11.85
N SER A 834 -31.14 15.54 -10.73
CA SER A 834 -30.77 16.66 -9.85
C SER A 834 -29.29 16.58 -9.48
N ILE A 835 -28.66 17.73 -9.29
CA ILE A 835 -27.24 17.82 -9.00
C ILE A 835 -27.06 18.44 -7.61
N VAL A 836 -26.24 17.81 -6.78
CA VAL A 836 -25.81 18.38 -5.50
C VAL A 836 -24.32 18.62 -5.57
N PHE A 837 -23.91 19.88 -5.43
CA PHE A 837 -22.53 20.30 -5.58
C PHE A 837 -21.99 20.81 -4.24
N GLY A 838 -20.95 20.16 -3.73
CA GLY A 838 -20.28 20.54 -2.48
C GLY A 838 -18.87 21.05 -2.74
N ALA A 839 -18.63 22.33 -2.51
CA ALA A 839 -17.32 22.99 -2.61
C ALA A 839 -16.70 23.19 -1.22
N MET A 840 -15.45 22.78 -1.01
CA MET A 840 -14.74 22.76 0.27
C MET A 840 -13.37 23.44 0.12
N GLY A 841 -13.17 24.55 0.85
CA GLY A 841 -11.92 25.29 0.82
C GLY A 841 -11.55 25.84 -0.56
N VAL A 842 -12.55 26.15 -1.40
CA VAL A 842 -12.30 26.65 -2.75
C VAL A 842 -12.01 28.15 -2.76
N ASN A 843 -11.24 28.61 -3.73
CA ASN A 843 -10.99 30.03 -3.92
C ASN A 843 -12.26 30.75 -4.39
N LEU A 844 -12.33 32.06 -4.12
CA LEU A 844 -13.47 32.89 -4.56
C LEU A 844 -13.66 32.88 -6.07
N GLU A 845 -12.58 32.80 -6.84
CA GLU A 845 -12.62 32.69 -8.31
C GLU A 845 -13.27 31.39 -8.77
N THR A 846 -12.88 30.25 -8.18
CA THR A 846 -13.48 28.94 -8.45
C THR A 846 -14.95 28.90 -8.08
N SER A 847 -15.33 29.47 -6.93
CA SER A 847 -16.73 29.59 -6.53
C SER A 847 -17.54 30.41 -7.55
N ARG A 848 -17.03 31.57 -7.97
CA ARG A 848 -17.68 32.41 -8.99
C ARG A 848 -17.80 31.71 -10.33
N PHE A 849 -16.77 30.95 -10.73
CA PHE A 849 -16.78 30.17 -11.96
C PHE A 849 -17.96 29.19 -11.97
N PHE A 850 -18.13 28.39 -10.91
CA PHE A 850 -19.26 27.45 -10.83
C PHE A 850 -20.62 28.14 -10.77
N THR A 851 -20.78 29.17 -9.94
CA THR A 851 -22.05 29.90 -9.84
C THR A 851 -22.44 30.51 -11.19
N ARG A 852 -21.50 31.19 -11.85
CA ARG A 852 -21.75 31.82 -13.15
C ARG A 852 -22.05 30.79 -14.23
N ASP A 853 -21.30 29.68 -14.26
CA ASP A 853 -21.52 28.62 -15.24
C ASP A 853 -22.91 27.98 -15.08
N PHE A 854 -23.35 27.71 -13.85
CA PHE A 854 -24.68 27.15 -13.61
C PHE A 854 -25.82 28.13 -13.90
N GLU A 855 -25.61 29.43 -13.68
CA GLU A 855 -26.55 30.50 -14.04
C GLU A 855 -26.65 30.69 -15.57
N GLU A 856 -25.52 30.79 -16.28
CA GLU A 856 -25.48 31.05 -17.73
C GLU A 856 -26.07 29.88 -18.55
N ASN A 857 -25.90 28.64 -18.07
CA ASN A 857 -26.40 27.44 -18.76
C ASN A 857 -27.84 27.05 -18.35
N GLY A 858 -28.51 27.86 -17.51
CA GLY A 858 -29.88 27.60 -17.04
C GLY A 858 -30.04 26.31 -16.22
N SER A 859 -28.92 25.69 -15.79
CA SER A 859 -28.93 24.45 -15.01
C SER A 859 -29.18 24.70 -13.51
N MET A 860 -29.14 25.96 -13.08
CA MET A 860 -29.29 26.36 -11.69
C MET A 860 -30.55 25.78 -11.03
N GLU A 861 -31.70 25.76 -11.72
CA GLU A 861 -32.97 25.24 -11.18
C GLU A 861 -32.89 23.79 -10.69
N ARG A 862 -31.93 23.00 -11.21
CA ARG A 862 -31.73 21.58 -10.88
C ARG A 862 -30.52 21.34 -9.96
N VAL A 863 -29.82 22.39 -9.55
CA VAL A 863 -28.58 22.30 -8.77
C VAL A 863 -28.80 22.86 -7.36
N THR A 864 -28.36 22.11 -6.34
CA THR A 864 -28.17 22.65 -4.98
C THR A 864 -26.68 22.83 -4.71
N LEU A 865 -26.26 24.04 -4.37
CA LEU A 865 -24.86 24.39 -4.13
C LEU A 865 -24.58 24.55 -2.64
N PHE A 866 -23.57 23.85 -2.13
CA PHE A 866 -22.94 24.09 -0.83
C PHE A 866 -21.55 24.64 -1.09
N LEU A 867 -21.28 25.88 -0.68
CA LEU A 867 -20.02 26.56 -0.92
C LEU A 867 -19.33 26.89 0.40
N ASN A 868 -18.19 26.26 0.63
CA ASN A 868 -17.24 26.65 1.67
C ASN A 868 -15.98 27.21 1.02
N LEU A 869 -15.71 28.49 1.26
CA LEU A 869 -14.58 29.22 0.71
C LEU A 869 -13.30 28.97 1.53
N ALA A 870 -12.15 29.25 0.93
CA ALA A 870 -10.85 29.10 1.60
C ALA A 870 -10.69 30.00 2.86
N ASN A 871 -11.42 31.13 2.93
CA ASN A 871 -11.45 32.03 4.09
C ASN A 871 -12.43 31.58 5.18
N ASP A 872 -13.30 30.63 4.89
CA ASP A 872 -14.27 30.10 5.85
C ASP A 872 -13.58 29.08 6.78
N PRO A 873 -14.12 28.84 7.99
CA PRO A 873 -13.49 27.97 8.98
C PRO A 873 -13.26 26.55 8.47
N THR A 874 -12.15 25.94 8.90
CA THR A 874 -11.74 24.60 8.46
C THR A 874 -12.72 23.50 8.90
N ILE A 875 -13.44 23.70 10.00
CA ILE A 875 -14.44 22.73 10.48
C ILE A 875 -15.66 22.65 9.56
N GLU A 876 -16.05 23.77 8.94
CA GLU A 876 -17.15 23.77 7.97
C GLU A 876 -16.85 22.85 6.79
N ARG A 877 -15.57 22.71 6.40
CA ARG A 877 -15.14 21.76 5.36
C ARG A 877 -15.46 20.32 5.73
N ILE A 878 -15.39 19.97 7.01
CA ILE A 878 -15.65 18.61 7.50
C ILE A 878 -17.16 18.29 7.42
N ILE A 879 -18.03 19.26 7.69
CA ILE A 879 -19.49 19.06 7.65
C ILE A 879 -20.10 19.28 6.27
N THR A 880 -19.50 20.09 5.40
CA THR A 880 -19.98 20.38 4.03
C THR A 880 -20.33 19.13 3.21
N PRO A 881 -19.46 18.10 3.08
CA PRO A 881 -19.80 16.92 2.28
C PRO A 881 -20.91 16.10 2.93
N ARG A 882 -21.02 16.13 4.26
CA ARG A 882 -22.11 15.46 5.01
C ARG A 882 -23.45 16.16 4.80
N LEU A 883 -23.46 17.48 4.74
CA LEU A 883 -24.65 18.27 4.37
C LEU A 883 -25.09 17.95 2.94
N ALA A 884 -24.15 18.00 1.98
CA ALA A 884 -24.41 17.70 0.58
C ALA A 884 -25.00 16.28 0.40
N LEU A 885 -24.39 15.27 1.03
CA LEU A 885 -24.86 13.88 0.94
C LEU A 885 -26.20 13.65 1.64
N THR A 886 -26.49 14.37 2.71
CA THR A 886 -27.79 14.25 3.39
C THR A 886 -28.93 14.83 2.54
N THR A 887 -28.68 15.96 1.87
CA THR A 887 -29.60 16.49 0.86
C THR A 887 -29.75 15.51 -0.31
N ALA A 888 -28.65 14.91 -0.78
CA ALA A 888 -28.69 13.93 -1.86
C ALA A 888 -29.48 12.66 -1.49
N GLU A 889 -29.35 12.16 -0.26
CA GLU A 889 -30.14 11.03 0.26
C GLU A 889 -31.62 11.35 0.38
N TYR A 890 -31.96 12.57 0.80
CA TYR A 890 -33.33 13.01 0.82
C TYR A 890 -33.93 13.05 -0.60
N TYR A 891 -33.23 13.67 -1.56
CA TYR A 891 -33.69 13.71 -2.96
C TYR A 891 -33.80 12.31 -3.58
N ALA A 892 -32.80 11.44 -3.38
CA ALA A 892 -32.78 10.14 -4.02
C ALA A 892 -33.76 9.15 -3.38
N TYR A 893 -33.83 9.12 -2.05
CA TYR A 893 -34.57 8.07 -1.37
C TYR A 893 -35.95 8.52 -0.90
N GLN A 894 -36.24 9.81 -0.71
CA GLN A 894 -37.58 10.27 -0.33
C GLN A 894 -38.35 10.86 -1.52
N LEU A 895 -37.68 11.60 -2.40
CA LEU A 895 -38.28 12.19 -3.61
C LEU A 895 -38.06 11.35 -4.88
N GLU A 896 -37.38 10.21 -4.77
CA GLU A 896 -37.07 9.28 -5.87
C GLU A 896 -36.29 9.88 -7.06
N LYS A 897 -35.62 11.01 -6.86
CA LYS A 897 -34.81 11.67 -7.91
C LYS A 897 -33.49 10.95 -8.17
N HIS A 898 -32.91 11.16 -9.33
CA HIS A 898 -31.60 10.65 -9.71
C HIS A 898 -30.58 11.73 -9.43
N VAL A 899 -29.75 11.53 -8.41
CA VAL A 899 -28.86 12.55 -7.88
C VAL A 899 -27.43 12.30 -8.32
N LEU A 900 -26.82 13.31 -8.93
CA LEU A 900 -25.38 13.38 -9.15
C LEU A 900 -24.75 14.30 -8.11
N VAL A 901 -23.88 13.73 -7.28
CA VAL A 901 -23.16 14.48 -6.25
C VAL A 901 -21.74 14.74 -6.71
N ILE A 902 -21.34 16.01 -6.76
CA ILE A 902 -19.96 16.42 -7.01
C ILE A 902 -19.39 17.04 -5.75
N LEU A 903 -18.25 16.51 -5.28
CA LEU A 903 -17.56 16.99 -4.10
C LEU A 903 -16.18 17.51 -4.51
N THR A 904 -15.87 18.78 -4.29
CA THR A 904 -14.56 19.38 -4.60
C THR A 904 -14.15 20.32 -3.46
N ASP A 905 -12.95 20.39 -2.93
CA ASP A 905 -11.81 19.50 -3.15
C ASP A 905 -11.66 18.57 -1.93
N MET A 906 -11.62 17.26 -2.16
CA MET A 906 -11.42 16.28 -1.09
C MET A 906 -10.02 16.37 -0.46
N THR A 907 -9.05 17.01 -1.13
CA THR A 907 -7.74 17.31 -0.53
C THR A 907 -7.88 18.36 0.58
N SER A 908 -8.64 19.43 0.33
CA SER A 908 -8.96 20.46 1.35
C SER A 908 -9.72 19.87 2.54
N TYR A 909 -10.58 18.87 2.30
CA TYR A 909 -11.25 18.10 3.36
C TYR A 909 -10.24 17.33 4.22
N CYS A 910 -9.33 16.57 3.59
CA CYS A 910 -8.34 15.77 4.29
C CYS A 910 -7.35 16.64 5.08
N ASP A 911 -6.97 17.80 4.55
CA ASP A 911 -6.11 18.75 5.23
C ASP A 911 -6.79 19.38 6.45
N ALA A 912 -8.08 19.71 6.36
CA ALA A 912 -8.88 20.14 7.51
C ALA A 912 -8.97 19.03 8.58
N LEU A 913 -9.16 17.77 8.16
CA LEU A 913 -9.19 16.63 9.07
C LEU A 913 -7.84 16.44 9.78
N ARG A 914 -6.73 16.62 9.05
CA ARG A 914 -5.37 16.63 9.61
C ARG A 914 -5.16 17.75 10.63
N GLU A 915 -5.61 18.96 10.33
CA GLU A 915 -5.51 20.10 11.24
C GLU A 915 -6.25 19.83 12.56
N VAL A 916 -7.47 19.28 12.47
CA VAL A 916 -8.25 18.91 13.66
C VAL A 916 -7.57 17.81 14.47
N SER A 917 -7.03 16.78 13.80
CA SER A 917 -6.32 15.70 14.47
C SER A 917 -5.05 16.19 15.18
N ALA A 918 -4.28 17.08 14.53
CA ALA A 918 -3.09 17.69 15.11
C ALA A 918 -3.43 18.60 16.31
N ALA A 919 -4.50 19.40 16.22
CA ALA A 919 -4.98 20.23 17.33
C ALA A 919 -5.45 19.41 18.54
N ARG A 920 -5.77 18.14 18.35
CA ARG A 920 -6.16 17.19 19.40
C ARG A 920 -4.97 16.37 19.94
N GLU A 921 -3.76 16.62 19.45
CA GLU A 921 -2.55 15.85 19.79
C GLU A 921 -2.74 14.33 19.61
N GLU A 922 -3.53 13.93 18.59
CA GLU A 922 -3.70 12.53 18.25
C GLU A 922 -2.42 11.95 17.62
N VAL A 923 -2.24 10.63 17.75
CA VAL A 923 -1.11 9.95 17.10
C VAL A 923 -1.28 10.04 15.58
N PRO A 924 -0.34 10.69 14.85
CA PRO A 924 -0.47 10.86 13.42
C PRO A 924 -0.20 9.55 12.67
N GLY A 925 -0.88 9.36 11.55
CA GLY A 925 -0.62 8.31 10.57
C GLY A 925 0.41 8.71 9.52
N ARG A 926 0.30 8.14 8.32
CA ARG A 926 1.21 8.43 7.19
C ARG A 926 1.10 9.91 6.77
N ARG A 927 2.26 10.55 6.57
CA ARG A 927 2.38 11.98 6.18
C ARG A 927 1.59 12.95 7.09
N GLY A 928 1.37 12.59 8.36
CA GLY A 928 0.70 13.44 9.35
C GLY A 928 -0.84 13.38 9.35
N TYR A 929 -1.48 12.68 8.40
CA TYR A 929 -2.93 12.50 8.39
C TYR A 929 -3.41 11.58 9.52
N PRO A 930 -4.66 11.72 10.02
CA PRO A 930 -5.18 10.89 11.10
C PRO A 930 -5.23 9.41 10.71
N GLY A 931 -5.01 8.52 11.69
CA GLY A 931 -5.10 7.06 11.48
C GLY A 931 -6.49 6.57 11.03
N TYR A 932 -7.55 7.33 11.32
CA TYR A 932 -8.93 7.01 10.94
C TYR A 932 -9.37 7.62 9.59
N MET A 933 -8.47 8.25 8.83
CA MET A 933 -8.81 8.90 7.55
C MET A 933 -9.51 7.94 6.57
N TYR A 934 -9.09 6.66 6.53
CA TYR A 934 -9.75 5.64 5.70
C TYR A 934 -11.23 5.46 6.07
N THR A 935 -11.51 5.30 7.37
CA THR A 935 -12.88 5.12 7.88
C THR A 935 -13.71 6.37 7.63
N ASP A 936 -13.14 7.55 7.85
CA ASP A 936 -13.84 8.81 7.69
C ASP A 936 -14.22 9.08 6.22
N LEU A 937 -13.30 8.88 5.27
CA LEU A 937 -13.60 8.94 3.84
C LEU A 937 -14.65 7.88 3.43
N SER A 938 -14.60 6.69 4.03
CA SER A 938 -15.58 5.63 3.77
C SER A 938 -17.00 6.05 4.17
N THR A 939 -17.15 6.82 5.27
CA THR A 939 -18.48 7.33 5.68
C THR A 939 -19.12 8.29 4.67
N ILE A 940 -18.31 8.92 3.81
CA ILE A 940 -18.75 9.84 2.76
C ILE A 940 -19.01 9.04 1.47
N TYR A 941 -18.00 8.31 1.00
CA TYR A 941 -18.06 7.64 -0.30
C TYR A 941 -19.05 6.48 -0.36
N GLU A 942 -19.25 5.72 0.73
CA GLU A 942 -20.19 4.59 0.74
C GLU A 942 -21.66 4.99 0.80
N ARG A 943 -21.99 6.29 0.83
CA ARG A 943 -23.38 6.77 0.76
C ARG A 943 -23.97 6.72 -0.66
N ALA A 944 -23.14 6.44 -1.68
CA ALA A 944 -23.58 6.23 -3.07
C ALA A 944 -24.29 4.88 -3.25
N GLY A 945 -25.18 4.78 -4.24
CA GLY A 945 -25.81 3.53 -4.66
C GLY A 945 -27.29 3.61 -4.99
N ARG A 946 -27.90 2.43 -5.12
CA ARG A 946 -29.34 2.19 -5.33
C ARG A 946 -29.87 1.28 -4.24
N VAL A 947 -31.14 1.47 -3.86
CA VAL A 947 -31.81 0.70 -2.81
C VAL A 947 -33.02 -0.02 -3.37
N GLU A 948 -33.22 -1.27 -2.98
CA GLU A 948 -34.37 -2.08 -3.37
C GLU A 948 -35.68 -1.42 -2.91
N GLY A 949 -36.65 -1.30 -3.82
CA GLY A 949 -37.94 -0.68 -3.56
C GLY A 949 -37.97 0.85 -3.64
N ARG A 950 -36.87 1.51 -4.04
CA ARG A 950 -36.84 2.96 -4.33
C ARG A 950 -36.26 3.19 -5.73
N ASN A 951 -36.87 4.09 -6.50
CA ASN A 951 -36.43 4.35 -7.89
C ASN A 951 -35.21 5.28 -7.98
N GLY A 952 -35.03 6.18 -7.01
CA GLY A 952 -33.92 7.13 -7.03
C GLY A 952 -32.55 6.50 -6.76
N SER A 953 -31.50 7.25 -7.07
CA SER A 953 -30.10 6.77 -6.99
C SER A 953 -29.15 7.90 -6.67
N ILE A 954 -28.02 7.59 -6.03
CA ILE A 954 -26.96 8.56 -5.75
C ILE A 954 -25.67 8.14 -6.45
N THR A 955 -25.23 8.92 -7.42
CA THR A 955 -23.92 8.78 -8.08
C THR A 955 -22.97 9.81 -7.51
N GLN A 956 -21.75 9.42 -7.16
CA GLN A 956 -20.75 10.34 -6.58
C GLN A 956 -19.55 10.51 -7.50
N ILE A 957 -19.19 11.77 -7.77
CA ILE A 957 -17.95 12.17 -8.45
C ILE A 957 -17.15 13.09 -7.52
N PRO A 958 -16.37 12.53 -6.58
CA PRO A 958 -15.46 13.30 -5.75
C PRO A 958 -14.21 13.71 -6.54
N ILE A 959 -13.82 14.97 -6.42
CA ILE A 959 -12.66 15.54 -7.08
C ILE A 959 -11.60 15.79 -6.02
N LEU A 960 -10.38 15.31 -6.30
CA LEU A 960 -9.24 15.55 -5.44
C LEU A 960 -8.05 16.09 -6.23
N THR A 961 -7.34 17.04 -5.64
CA THR A 961 -6.05 17.50 -6.18
C THR A 961 -4.91 16.76 -5.50
N MET A 962 -4.19 15.93 -6.25
CA MET A 962 -3.04 15.19 -5.75
C MET A 962 -1.88 16.15 -5.47
N PRO A 963 -1.33 16.15 -4.24
CA PRO A 963 -0.13 16.93 -3.96
C PRO A 963 1.05 16.42 -4.79
N ASN A 964 1.75 17.34 -5.48
CA ASN A 964 2.91 17.04 -6.33
C ASN A 964 2.64 16.01 -7.45
N ASP A 965 1.39 15.91 -7.92
CA ASP A 965 0.96 14.95 -8.94
C ASP A 965 1.23 13.46 -8.51
N ASP A 966 1.37 13.21 -7.21
CA ASP A 966 1.75 11.91 -6.64
C ASP A 966 0.50 11.05 -6.34
N ILE A 967 0.26 10.04 -7.19
CA ILE A 967 -0.84 9.08 -7.00
C ILE A 967 -0.65 8.18 -5.77
N THR A 968 0.58 8.04 -5.25
CA THR A 968 0.88 7.24 -4.04
C THR A 968 0.66 8.03 -2.75
N HIS A 969 0.26 9.30 -2.87
CA HIS A 969 -0.09 10.12 -1.71
C HIS A 969 -1.26 9.46 -0.93
N PRO A 970 -1.32 9.55 0.42
CA PRO A 970 -2.38 8.90 1.20
C PRO A 970 -3.82 9.24 0.78
N ILE A 971 -4.05 10.44 0.24
CA ILE A 971 -5.38 10.90 -0.21
C ILE A 971 -5.86 10.11 -1.45
N PRO A 972 -5.17 10.14 -2.61
CA PRO A 972 -5.54 9.33 -3.77
C PRO A 972 -5.46 7.82 -3.49
N ASP A 973 -4.46 7.36 -2.71
CA ASP A 973 -4.31 5.93 -2.37
C ASP A 973 -5.53 5.40 -1.60
N LEU A 974 -5.91 6.05 -0.49
CA LEU A 974 -7.11 5.65 0.26
C LEU A 974 -8.40 5.84 -0.53
N THR A 975 -8.51 6.89 -1.35
CA THR A 975 -9.67 7.10 -2.20
C THR A 975 -9.80 5.98 -3.24
N GLY A 976 -8.71 5.54 -3.86
CA GLY A 976 -8.70 4.44 -4.83
C GLY A 976 -9.02 3.06 -4.21
N TYR A 977 -8.73 2.87 -2.93
CA TYR A 977 -9.17 1.67 -2.19
C TYR A 977 -10.68 1.64 -1.93
N ILE A 978 -11.29 2.80 -1.63
CA ILE A 978 -12.71 2.89 -1.25
C ILE A 978 -13.62 2.96 -2.48
N THR A 979 -13.23 3.78 -3.47
CA THR A 979 -14.03 4.02 -4.66
C THR A 979 -13.85 2.94 -5.73
N GLU A 980 -14.72 2.95 -6.75
CA GLU A 980 -14.86 1.85 -7.72
C GLU A 980 -14.13 2.14 -9.04
N GLY A 981 -12.95 2.76 -8.94
CA GLY A 981 -12.18 3.24 -10.08
C GLY A 981 -11.64 4.65 -9.84
N GLN A 982 -11.10 5.28 -10.87
CA GLN A 982 -10.67 6.68 -10.85
C GLN A 982 -10.54 7.21 -12.29
N ILE A 983 -10.78 8.51 -12.47
CA ILE A 983 -10.48 9.24 -13.71
C ILE A 983 -9.26 10.10 -13.44
N PHE A 984 -8.21 9.95 -14.25
CA PHE A 984 -6.93 10.60 -14.05
C PHE A 984 -6.74 11.76 -15.04
N VAL A 985 -6.59 12.97 -14.51
CA VAL A 985 -6.30 14.18 -15.28
C VAL A 985 -4.79 14.39 -15.30
N ASP A 986 -4.20 14.40 -16.49
CA ASP A 986 -2.75 14.35 -16.69
C ASP A 986 -2.20 15.70 -17.15
N ARG A 987 -1.14 16.15 -16.48
CA ARG A 987 -0.42 17.38 -16.82
C ARG A 987 0.24 17.31 -18.19
N GLN A 988 0.70 16.15 -18.63
CA GLN A 988 1.36 16.02 -19.93
C GLN A 988 0.41 16.33 -21.09
N LEU A 989 -0.83 15.86 -21.02
CA LEU A 989 -1.86 16.15 -22.02
C LEU A 989 -2.28 17.62 -21.97
N HIS A 990 -2.39 18.19 -20.77
CA HIS A 990 -2.73 19.60 -20.61
C HIS A 990 -1.67 20.52 -21.23
N ASN A 991 -0.38 20.23 -21.00
CA ASN A 991 0.73 20.99 -21.59
C ASN A 991 0.79 20.90 -23.12
N LYS A 992 0.21 19.85 -23.71
CA LYS A 992 0.04 19.72 -25.18
C LYS A 992 -1.16 20.49 -25.73
N GLY A 993 -1.95 21.16 -24.88
CA GLY A 993 -3.17 21.85 -25.27
C GLY A 993 -4.37 20.93 -25.53
N VAL A 994 -4.34 19.68 -25.06
CA VAL A 994 -5.46 18.74 -25.20
C VAL A 994 -6.46 18.95 -24.07
N TYR A 995 -7.74 19.10 -24.40
CA TYR A 995 -8.83 19.22 -23.43
C TYR A 995 -9.97 18.24 -23.77
N PRO A 996 -10.57 17.53 -22.80
CA PRO A 996 -10.11 17.41 -21.41
C PRO A 996 -8.83 16.54 -21.33
N PRO A 997 -7.83 16.91 -20.53
CA PRO A 997 -6.56 16.17 -20.46
C PRO A 997 -6.68 14.88 -19.63
N ILE A 998 -7.53 13.95 -20.06
CA ILE A 998 -7.77 12.67 -19.36
C ILE A 998 -6.81 11.61 -19.90
N ASN A 999 -6.00 11.05 -19.01
CA ASN A 999 -5.14 9.92 -19.36
C ASN A 999 -5.87 8.61 -19.09
N VAL A 1000 -6.19 7.91 -20.18
CA VAL A 1000 -6.99 6.68 -20.14
C VAL A 1000 -6.23 5.47 -19.56
N LEU A 1001 -4.90 5.49 -19.47
CA LEU A 1001 -4.12 4.35 -18.97
C LEU A 1001 -4.28 4.12 -17.45
N PRO A 1002 -4.01 5.11 -16.57
CA PRO A 1002 -4.23 4.96 -15.13
C PRO A 1002 -5.70 5.15 -14.73
N SER A 1003 -6.57 5.60 -15.64
CA SER A 1003 -8.01 5.69 -15.41
C SER A 1003 -8.66 4.30 -15.49
N LEU A 1004 -9.66 4.06 -14.64
CA LEU A 1004 -10.39 2.81 -14.58
C LEU A 1004 -11.81 3.03 -14.06
N SER A 1005 -12.79 2.30 -14.60
CA SER A 1005 -14.11 2.13 -13.99
C SER A 1005 -14.40 0.64 -13.78
N ARG A 1006 -14.60 0.21 -12.52
CA ARG A 1006 -14.84 -1.21 -12.19
C ARG A 1006 -16.24 -1.68 -12.60
N LEU A 1007 -17.24 -0.78 -12.58
CA LEU A 1007 -18.63 -1.09 -12.95
C LEU A 1007 -18.94 -0.88 -14.43
N MET A 1008 -17.94 -0.49 -15.25
CA MET A 1008 -18.13 -0.33 -16.68
C MET A 1008 -18.77 -1.58 -17.32
N LYS A 1009 -18.35 -2.79 -16.91
CA LYS A 1009 -18.83 -4.05 -17.50
C LYS A 1009 -20.33 -4.30 -17.33
N SER A 1010 -20.95 -3.79 -16.27
CA SER A 1010 -22.39 -3.93 -16.06
C SER A 1010 -23.20 -2.85 -16.76
N ALA A 1011 -22.60 -1.67 -16.96
CA ALA A 1011 -23.24 -0.52 -17.61
C ALA A 1011 -23.24 -0.61 -19.15
N ILE A 1012 -22.41 -1.46 -19.75
CA ILE A 1012 -22.23 -1.55 -21.21
C ILE A 1012 -22.71 -2.89 -21.76
N GLY A 1013 -23.03 -2.91 -23.06
CA GLY A 1013 -23.43 -4.13 -23.76
C GLY A 1013 -24.81 -4.02 -24.42
N GLU A 1014 -25.30 -5.16 -24.92
CA GLU A 1014 -26.59 -5.25 -25.60
C GLU A 1014 -27.75 -5.02 -24.60
N GLY A 1015 -28.55 -3.98 -24.83
CA GLY A 1015 -29.63 -3.57 -23.93
C GLY A 1015 -29.38 -2.25 -23.19
N HIS A 1016 -28.11 -1.90 -22.95
CA HIS A 1016 -27.74 -0.66 -22.24
C HIS A 1016 -27.08 0.38 -23.16
N THR A 1017 -26.14 -0.04 -24.01
CA THR A 1017 -25.48 0.84 -25.00
C THR A 1017 -25.48 0.18 -26.38
N ARG A 1018 -24.33 -0.29 -26.84
CA ARG A 1018 -24.14 -0.99 -28.12
C ARG A 1018 -23.29 -2.24 -27.88
N ALA A 1019 -23.56 -3.30 -28.64
CA ALA A 1019 -22.94 -4.63 -28.41
C ALA A 1019 -21.40 -4.65 -28.57
N ASP A 1020 -20.81 -3.68 -29.25
CA ASP A 1020 -19.38 -3.56 -29.55
C ASP A 1020 -18.61 -2.70 -28.55
N HIS A 1021 -19.29 -2.03 -27.61
CA HIS A 1021 -18.67 -1.07 -26.70
C HIS A 1021 -17.49 -1.68 -25.90
N SER A 1022 -17.68 -2.86 -25.31
CA SER A 1022 -16.62 -3.53 -24.53
C SER A 1022 -15.39 -3.87 -25.37
N ASP A 1023 -15.60 -4.35 -26.59
CA ASP A 1023 -14.51 -4.81 -27.45
C ASP A 1023 -13.70 -3.62 -28.00
N VAL A 1024 -14.40 -2.56 -28.40
CA VAL A 1024 -13.81 -1.32 -28.92
C VAL A 1024 -12.98 -0.63 -27.85
N SER A 1025 -13.51 -0.49 -26.63
CA SER A 1025 -12.76 0.10 -25.51
C SER A 1025 -11.49 -0.68 -25.18
N ASN A 1026 -11.59 -2.02 -25.07
CA ASN A 1026 -10.44 -2.89 -24.81
C ASN A 1026 -9.36 -2.82 -25.91
N GLN A 1027 -9.79 -2.68 -27.17
CA GLN A 1027 -8.87 -2.56 -28.31
C GLN A 1027 -8.22 -1.17 -28.37
N LEU A 1028 -8.98 -0.10 -28.13
CA LEU A 1028 -8.44 1.26 -28.05
C LEU A 1028 -7.41 1.38 -26.93
N TYR A 1029 -7.70 0.83 -25.76
CA TYR A 1029 -6.78 0.84 -24.62
C TYR A 1029 -5.46 0.12 -24.98
N ALA A 1030 -5.55 -1.06 -25.60
CA ALA A 1030 -4.38 -1.83 -26.01
C ALA A 1030 -3.52 -1.08 -27.05
N LYS A 1031 -4.15 -0.48 -28.07
CA LYS A 1031 -3.43 0.29 -29.09
C LYS A 1031 -2.89 1.62 -28.55
N TYR A 1032 -3.55 2.23 -27.58
CA TYR A 1032 -3.03 3.43 -26.90
C TYR A 1032 -1.80 3.11 -26.04
N ALA A 1033 -1.80 1.98 -25.32
CA ALA A 1033 -0.63 1.50 -24.57
C ALA A 1033 0.56 1.21 -25.50
N ILE A 1034 0.34 0.43 -26.57
CA ILE A 1034 1.38 0.14 -27.57
C ILE A 1034 1.87 1.44 -28.25
N GLY A 1035 0.97 2.38 -28.56
CA GLY A 1035 1.34 3.68 -29.11
C GLY A 1035 2.22 4.52 -28.18
N ARG A 1036 1.96 4.48 -26.86
CA ARG A 1036 2.81 5.15 -25.86
C ARG A 1036 4.19 4.49 -25.75
N ASP A 1037 4.25 3.16 -25.76
CA ASP A 1037 5.52 2.43 -25.79
C ASP A 1037 6.30 2.72 -27.08
N ALA A 1038 5.62 2.77 -28.24
CA ALA A 1038 6.19 3.16 -29.52
C ALA A 1038 6.67 4.62 -29.52
N ALA A 1039 5.98 5.54 -28.85
CA ALA A 1039 6.41 6.93 -28.68
C ALA A 1039 7.68 7.03 -27.82
N SER A 1040 7.76 6.24 -26.75
CA SER A 1040 8.99 6.10 -25.97
C SER A 1040 10.12 5.49 -26.80
N MET A 1041 9.85 4.46 -27.61
CA MET A 1041 10.83 3.87 -28.53
C MET A 1041 11.29 4.87 -29.61
N LYS A 1042 10.38 5.66 -30.19
CA LYS A 1042 10.69 6.74 -31.14
C LYS A 1042 11.64 7.77 -30.52
N ALA A 1043 11.39 8.16 -29.27
CA ALA A 1043 12.25 9.10 -28.55
C ALA A 1043 13.65 8.53 -28.26
N VAL A 1044 13.78 7.20 -28.15
CA VAL A 1044 15.05 6.53 -27.80
C VAL A 1044 15.87 6.14 -29.04
N VAL A 1045 15.24 5.56 -30.07
CA VAL A 1045 15.94 4.94 -31.23
C VAL A 1045 15.80 5.77 -32.51
N GLY A 1046 14.91 6.77 -32.52
CA GLY A 1046 14.59 7.57 -33.71
C GLY A 1046 13.51 6.93 -34.58
N GLU A 1047 13.01 7.70 -35.55
CA GLU A 1047 11.83 7.33 -36.36
C GLU A 1047 12.11 6.23 -37.39
N ASP A 1048 13.33 6.17 -37.92
CA ASP A 1048 13.71 5.23 -38.98
C ASP A 1048 13.87 3.78 -38.50
N ALA A 1049 14.05 3.58 -37.19
CA ALA A 1049 14.23 2.27 -36.57
C ALA A 1049 12.92 1.60 -36.13
N LEU A 1050 11.79 2.28 -36.30
CA LEU A 1050 10.46 1.79 -35.92
C LEU A 1050 9.91 0.83 -36.98
N SER A 1051 9.23 -0.22 -36.53
CA SER A 1051 8.48 -1.09 -37.43
C SER A 1051 7.31 -0.34 -38.06
N ASP A 1052 6.79 -0.85 -39.18
CA ASP A 1052 5.62 -0.25 -39.83
C ASP A 1052 4.37 -0.29 -38.93
N GLU A 1053 4.26 -1.28 -38.04
CA GLU A 1053 3.19 -1.31 -37.02
C GLU A 1053 3.39 -0.20 -35.97
N ASP A 1054 4.62 0.02 -35.51
CA ASP A 1054 4.90 1.09 -34.54
C ASP A 1054 4.61 2.47 -35.13
N LYS A 1055 4.91 2.69 -36.42
CA LYS A 1055 4.57 3.93 -37.13
C LYS A 1055 3.06 4.15 -37.19
N LEU A 1056 2.27 3.11 -37.49
CA LEU A 1056 0.81 3.16 -37.42
C LEU A 1056 0.31 3.44 -35.99
N SER A 1057 0.98 2.88 -34.98
CA SER A 1057 0.65 3.13 -33.58
C SER A 1057 0.96 4.54 -33.10
N LEU A 1058 1.99 5.18 -33.65
CA LEU A 1058 2.26 6.60 -33.43
C LEU A 1058 1.22 7.50 -34.10
N GLU A 1059 0.86 7.20 -35.34
CA GLU A 1059 -0.21 7.93 -36.04
C GLU A 1059 -1.54 7.80 -35.28
N PHE A 1060 -1.86 6.59 -34.83
CA PHE A 1060 -3.02 6.35 -33.97
C PHE A 1060 -2.94 7.16 -32.67
N LEU A 1061 -1.78 7.18 -31.99
CA LEU A 1061 -1.60 7.92 -30.74
C LEU A 1061 -1.90 9.41 -30.93
N GLU A 1062 -1.35 10.04 -31.97
CA GLU A 1062 -1.56 11.45 -32.24
C GLU A 1062 -3.02 11.77 -32.58
N ARG A 1063 -3.66 10.95 -33.44
CA ARG A 1063 -5.07 11.12 -33.80
C ARG A 1063 -6.01 10.83 -32.62
N PHE A 1064 -5.65 9.90 -31.75
CA PHE A 1064 -6.41 9.60 -30.54
C PHE A 1064 -6.35 10.78 -29.56
N GLU A 1065 -5.17 11.35 -29.31
CA GLU A 1065 -5.04 12.51 -28.41
C GLU A 1065 -5.72 13.77 -28.98
N LYS A 1066 -5.51 14.08 -30.28
CA LYS A 1066 -6.03 15.31 -30.91
C LYS A 1066 -7.46 15.22 -31.46
N GLY A 1067 -7.96 14.03 -31.76
CA GLY A 1067 -9.28 13.84 -32.37
C GLY A 1067 -10.30 13.18 -31.44
N TYR A 1068 -9.85 12.26 -30.59
CA TYR A 1068 -10.73 11.48 -29.73
C TYR A 1068 -10.88 12.06 -28.33
N ILE A 1069 -9.75 12.20 -27.62
CA ILE A 1069 -9.71 12.80 -26.28
C ILE A 1069 -10.02 14.29 -26.38
N ALA A 1070 -9.41 14.99 -27.35
CA ALA A 1070 -9.69 16.39 -27.55
C ALA A 1070 -11.15 16.63 -27.95
N GLN A 1071 -11.85 17.40 -27.13
CA GLN A 1071 -13.25 17.74 -27.23
C GLN A 1071 -13.45 19.16 -26.70
N GLY A 1072 -14.40 19.93 -27.22
CA GLY A 1072 -14.70 21.26 -26.66
C GLY A 1072 -15.35 21.16 -25.27
N ALA A 1073 -15.10 22.14 -24.39
CA ALA A 1073 -15.73 22.22 -23.05
C ALA A 1073 -17.27 22.32 -23.06
N TYR A 1074 -17.85 22.75 -24.19
CA TYR A 1074 -19.30 22.86 -24.39
C TYR A 1074 -19.82 21.84 -25.43
N GLU A 1075 -18.94 21.04 -26.02
CA GLU A 1075 -19.33 19.99 -26.97
C GLU A 1075 -19.88 18.80 -26.19
N LYS A 1076 -21.08 18.33 -26.51
CA LYS A 1076 -21.70 17.12 -25.92
C LYS A 1076 -21.70 16.01 -26.97
N ARG A 1077 -20.89 14.96 -26.78
CA ARG A 1077 -20.88 13.79 -27.67
C ARG A 1077 -21.80 12.71 -27.12
N SER A 1078 -22.62 12.10 -27.97
CA SER A 1078 -23.37 10.92 -27.57
C SER A 1078 -22.45 9.70 -27.50
N ILE A 1079 -22.85 8.66 -26.76
CA ILE A 1079 -22.08 7.41 -26.72
C ILE A 1079 -21.94 6.78 -28.11
N TYR A 1080 -22.94 6.92 -28.98
CA TYR A 1080 -22.89 6.38 -30.33
C TYR A 1080 -21.89 7.12 -31.21
N ASP A 1081 -21.82 8.45 -31.10
CA ASP A 1081 -20.83 9.27 -31.80
C ASP A 1081 -19.41 8.94 -31.31
N GLY A 1082 -19.24 8.77 -29.99
CA GLY A 1082 -17.98 8.33 -29.40
C GLY A 1082 -17.52 6.98 -29.94
N LEU A 1083 -18.41 5.99 -29.97
CA LEU A 1083 -18.09 4.67 -30.53
C LEU A 1083 -17.84 4.71 -32.05
N ASP A 1084 -18.51 5.57 -32.81
CA ASP A 1084 -18.26 5.70 -34.25
C ASP A 1084 -16.92 6.39 -34.56
N GLN A 1085 -16.54 7.41 -33.78
CA GLN A 1085 -15.19 8.00 -33.82
C GLN A 1085 -14.12 6.98 -33.42
N ALA A 1086 -14.39 6.15 -32.40
CA ALA A 1086 -13.50 5.07 -32.00
C ALA A 1086 -13.25 4.08 -33.15
N TRP A 1087 -14.29 3.71 -33.91
CA TRP A 1087 -14.14 2.87 -35.09
C TRP A 1087 -13.36 3.55 -36.22
N GLU A 1088 -13.52 4.86 -36.42
CA GLU A 1088 -12.73 5.61 -37.39
C GLU A 1088 -11.22 5.54 -37.08
N LEU A 1089 -10.85 5.62 -35.80
CA LEU A 1089 -9.46 5.48 -35.36
C LEU A 1089 -8.96 4.05 -35.50
N LEU A 1090 -9.78 3.04 -35.17
CA LEU A 1090 -9.38 1.64 -35.31
C LEU A 1090 -9.19 1.23 -36.79
N ARG A 1091 -9.82 1.91 -37.74
CA ARG A 1091 -9.65 1.68 -39.19
C ARG A 1091 -8.27 2.09 -39.73
N ILE A 1092 -7.48 2.84 -38.96
CA ILE A 1092 -6.06 3.10 -39.29
C ILE A 1092 -5.29 1.77 -39.36
N TYR A 1093 -5.68 0.79 -38.53
CA TYR A 1093 -5.08 -0.52 -38.54
C TYR A 1093 -5.75 -1.46 -39.56
N PRO A 1094 -4.97 -2.30 -40.25
CA PRO A 1094 -5.47 -3.46 -40.96
C PRO A 1094 -6.28 -4.38 -40.03
N LYS A 1095 -7.29 -5.06 -40.59
CA LYS A 1095 -8.17 -6.00 -39.85
C LYS A 1095 -7.41 -7.04 -39.02
N GLU A 1096 -6.25 -7.47 -39.49
CA GLU A 1096 -5.41 -8.50 -38.87
C GLU A 1096 -4.78 -8.05 -37.54
N LEU A 1097 -4.55 -6.75 -37.35
CA LEU A 1097 -3.93 -6.18 -36.15
C LEU A 1097 -4.92 -5.85 -35.01
N LEU A 1098 -6.23 -6.07 -35.25
CA LEU A 1098 -7.31 -5.86 -34.27
C LEU A 1098 -7.66 -7.17 -33.55
N ASN A 1099 -6.73 -7.62 -32.70
CA ASN A 1099 -6.76 -8.95 -32.08
C ASN A 1099 -7.75 -9.12 -30.89
N ARG A 1100 -8.24 -8.03 -30.28
CA ARG A 1100 -9.17 -8.09 -29.14
C ARG A 1100 -10.64 -7.94 -29.54
N ILE A 1101 -10.95 -7.82 -30.82
CA ILE A 1101 -12.33 -7.68 -31.32
C ILE A 1101 -12.80 -9.00 -31.96
N PRO A 1102 -13.95 -9.55 -31.53
CA PRO A 1102 -14.54 -10.73 -32.17
C PRO A 1102 -14.86 -10.49 -33.66
N LYS A 1103 -14.64 -11.51 -34.50
CA LYS A 1103 -14.87 -11.42 -35.97
C LYS A 1103 -16.28 -10.93 -36.33
N LYS A 1104 -17.31 -11.36 -35.59
CA LYS A 1104 -18.72 -10.95 -35.78
C LYS A 1104 -18.92 -9.44 -35.65
N VAL A 1105 -18.22 -8.80 -34.71
CA VAL A 1105 -18.26 -7.36 -34.48
C VAL A 1105 -17.42 -6.65 -35.52
N LEU A 1106 -16.21 -7.16 -35.79
CA LEU A 1106 -15.28 -6.60 -36.77
C LEU A 1106 -15.90 -6.51 -38.17
N ASP A 1107 -16.54 -7.57 -38.66
CA ASP A 1107 -17.14 -7.59 -40.01
C ASP A 1107 -18.33 -6.63 -40.14
N LYS A 1108 -19.05 -6.37 -39.05
CA LYS A 1108 -20.23 -5.49 -39.04
C LYS A 1108 -19.85 -3.99 -39.07
N TYR A 1109 -18.80 -3.58 -38.35
CA TYR A 1109 -18.50 -2.17 -38.13
C TYR A 1109 -17.27 -1.64 -38.90
N TYR A 1110 -16.37 -2.52 -39.35
CA TYR A 1110 -15.16 -2.10 -40.07
C TYR A 1110 -15.46 -1.48 -41.44
N GLN A 1111 -16.50 -1.94 -42.16
CA GLN A 1111 -16.84 -1.48 -43.52
C GLN A 1111 -17.72 -0.22 -43.61
N ARG A 1112 -18.22 0.32 -42.48
CA ARG A 1112 -19.02 1.55 -42.51
C ARG A 1112 -18.13 2.75 -42.87
N GLN A 1113 -18.46 3.54 -43.90
CA GLN A 1113 -17.85 4.87 -44.06
C GLN A 1113 -18.43 5.81 -43.00
N GLY A 1114 -17.60 6.62 -42.35
CA GLY A 1114 -18.04 7.64 -41.40
C GLY A 1114 -19.01 8.61 -42.07
N LYS A 1115 -20.15 8.89 -41.45
CA LYS A 1115 -21.02 9.99 -41.88
C LYS A 1115 -20.24 11.30 -41.66
N LYS A 1116 -19.94 12.04 -42.73
CA LYS A 1116 -19.50 13.43 -42.59
C LYS A 1116 -20.60 14.21 -41.87
N PRO A 1117 -20.27 15.08 -40.90
CA PRO A 1117 -21.26 15.97 -40.30
C PRO A 1117 -21.81 16.90 -41.39
N GLU A 1118 -23.13 16.96 -41.54
CA GLU A 1118 -23.79 17.96 -42.38
C GLU A 1118 -23.49 19.34 -41.78
N SER A 1119 -22.63 20.11 -42.43
CA SER A 1119 -22.52 21.54 -42.18
C SER A 1119 -23.85 22.19 -42.51
N LYS A 1120 -24.54 22.69 -41.49
CA LYS A 1120 -25.64 23.65 -41.65
C LYS A 1120 -25.07 24.90 -42.32
N ASP A 1121 -25.15 24.95 -43.64
CA ASP A 1121 -25.07 26.22 -44.37
C ASP A 1121 -26.22 27.10 -43.89
N THR A 1122 -25.86 28.22 -43.26
CA THR A 1122 -26.70 29.39 -43.09
C THR A 1122 -27.19 29.86 -44.47
N LYS A 1123 -28.44 29.53 -44.80
CA LYS A 1123 -29.21 30.28 -45.79
C LYS A 1123 -29.94 31.40 -45.06
N ASP A 1124 -29.29 32.56 -44.97
CA ASP A 1124 -30.01 33.82 -44.97
C ASP A 1124 -30.67 34.01 -46.34
N GLY A 1125 -31.92 34.46 -46.31
CA GLY A 1125 -32.80 34.47 -47.46
C GLY A 1125 -32.44 35.51 -48.51
N GLU A 1126 -32.71 35.16 -49.76
CA GLU A 1126 -33.19 36.10 -50.77
C GLU A 1126 -34.01 35.32 -51.81
N GLU A 1127 -35.18 35.86 -52.11
CA GLU A 1127 -36.12 35.38 -53.12
C GLU A 1127 -35.47 35.32 -54.51
N GLN A 1128 -35.84 34.35 -55.34
CA GLN A 1128 -36.52 34.61 -56.62
C GLN A 1128 -36.84 33.30 -57.37
N GLY A 1129 -37.97 33.33 -58.06
CA GLY A 1129 -38.56 32.18 -58.73
C GLY A 1129 -37.88 31.72 -60.02
N ASN A 1130 -38.40 30.61 -60.53
CA ASN A 1130 -38.37 30.08 -61.89
C ASN A 1130 -37.09 30.25 -62.74
N GLY A 1131 -36.56 29.12 -63.23
CA GLY A 1131 -35.89 29.10 -64.53
C GLY A 1131 -34.82 28.03 -64.71
N GLU A 1132 -35.21 26.99 -65.46
CA GLU A 1132 -34.44 26.22 -66.45
C GLU A 1132 -32.91 26.38 -66.59
N ALA A 1133 -32.26 25.21 -66.59
CA ALA A 1133 -31.33 24.69 -67.61
C ALA A 1133 -29.95 25.34 -67.90
N ALA A 1134 -28.99 24.42 -68.05
CA ALA A 1134 -27.93 24.36 -69.06
C ALA A 1134 -26.48 24.80 -68.70
N THR A 1135 -25.61 23.77 -68.65
CA THR A 1135 -24.33 23.59 -69.39
C THR A 1135 -23.14 24.55 -69.27
N ASN A 1136 -21.96 23.90 -69.19
CA ASN A 1136 -20.61 24.34 -69.58
C ASN A 1136 -19.97 25.40 -68.66
N GLY A 1137 -18.66 25.43 -68.41
CA GLY A 1137 -17.46 24.77 -68.90
C GLY A 1137 -16.29 25.48 -68.17
N GLU A 1138 -15.27 24.75 -67.74
CA GLU A 1138 -13.90 24.83 -68.27
C GLU A 1138 -13.04 26.05 -67.87
N GLN A 1139 -11.80 25.73 -67.46
CA GLN A 1139 -10.53 26.49 -67.58
C GLN A 1139 -10.01 27.38 -66.43
N ASN A 1140 -8.96 26.83 -65.78
CA ASN A 1140 -7.55 27.29 -65.71
C ASN A 1140 -7.16 28.73 -65.29
N GLY A 1141 -6.07 28.78 -64.51
CA GLY A 1141 -5.16 29.93 -64.33
C GLY A 1141 -4.82 30.15 -62.84
N GLU A 1142 -3.82 29.49 -62.24
CA GLU A 1142 -2.37 29.72 -62.31
C GLU A 1142 -1.86 31.08 -61.74
N GLN A 1143 -0.90 30.95 -60.80
CA GLN A 1143 0.22 31.87 -60.44
C GLN A 1143 0.19 32.71 -59.14
N ASN A 1144 1.04 32.24 -58.21
CA ASN A 1144 2.25 32.88 -57.62
C ASN A 1144 2.22 33.86 -56.43
N GLY A 1145 3.08 33.50 -55.46
CA GLY A 1145 3.90 34.36 -54.59
C GLY A 1145 3.23 34.75 -53.26
N GLY A 1146 3.84 34.66 -52.07
CA GLY A 1146 5.21 34.48 -51.62
C GLY A 1146 5.42 35.32 -50.34
N GLY A 1147 6.13 34.78 -49.33
CA GLY A 1147 6.53 35.44 -48.05
C GLY A 1147 5.75 34.90 -46.84
N GLU A 1148 6.34 34.09 -45.93
CA GLU A 1148 7.18 34.50 -44.78
C GLU A 1148 6.54 35.64 -43.98
N GLU A 1149 6.33 35.61 -42.66
CA GLU A 1149 7.01 34.94 -41.56
C GLU A 1149 6.16 35.18 -40.29
N SER A 1150 6.13 34.22 -39.34
CA SER A 1150 6.10 34.44 -37.88
C SER A 1150 4.90 35.25 -37.27
N LEU A 1151 4.15 34.82 -36.26
CA LEU A 1151 4.53 34.29 -34.95
C LEU A 1151 3.27 33.68 -34.29
N ILE A 1152 3.53 32.60 -33.56
CA ILE A 1152 2.68 32.05 -32.50
C ILE A 1152 3.05 32.76 -31.20
#